data_AF-A0A516GXU2-F1
#
_entry.id   AF-A0A516GXU2-F1
#
_cell.length_a   1.000
_cell.length_b   1.000
_cell.length_c   1.000
_cell.angle_alpha   90.00
_cell.angle_beta   90.00
_cell.angle_gamma   90.00
#
_symmetry.space_group_name_H-M   'P 1'
#
loop_
_entity.id
_entity.type
_entity.pdbx_description
1 polymer ?
#
loop_
_entity_poly.entity_id
_entity_poly.type
_entity_poly.pdbx_seq_one_letter_code
_entity_poly.pdbx_strand_id
1 'polypeptide(L)'
;MTDRILYSLDFCEHKPAAYADAIASYGVRPARVRIVAGAAAEREAIAQFLSERFGDTLSVDVSGEPPLAGGADELLLLPEPDAAALSGLLMHFIDRPARILAPVTPHYCRQRGLYVITVPKSGSHMLYDLLRDMRLFHDEQGYLTDDQPPAPSKWKSLGHAHTHMPAEDFFRRLAAAPRGGADHPFFATPAVFMYRNPCDIAVSEMNYYKRREKTALAYYARQFSDEELLLRIIDEDPILDSLRKRMRHYVPWVHLPNIIPVSYEELVGARGGGDAREQRHCIWSLQLKLHVPGRPEYFAESIALERSETFFKGKIGAHKAYFNTAHWSLIEAMRDDVMLPLGYDTAAGFSDRYTPAHIAEWRRRSLKLTKQVEAAVGTASDMAELPYGSLHRYRGYILCWIGGRLFAVPADAAAFNPRRDLVPASVLQDMKTAPLLAKVDKAPRGEEALQPVGVDDVPAWLATLAVLPKNIEAYCGYNIVRIAEYFHAIPQGVNAAGHLDSLRRYHVGTTIEQARSKIDHLVQQGEASQPPHLIESVDYLEANIVYYRGRYFGLPWALGKVDVTALPQAEQDSEGWIADADIERVHERLMARRSLQLTPKLLKSVDGCNLVLFQNGIFIIPHRLGGIDLSTSGDDLPQEVRIARSVPEAERLIAKGLQA
;
A
#
# COMPACT_ATOMS: atom_id res chain seq x y z
N MET A 1 -34.74 -19.66 -20.17
CA MET A 1 -34.72 -18.20 -20.32
C MET A 1 -33.88 -17.66 -19.19
N THR A 2 -32.66 -17.27 -19.53
CA THR A 2 -31.60 -16.91 -18.60
C THR A 2 -31.95 -15.61 -17.90
N ASP A 3 -31.92 -15.63 -16.58
CA ASP A 3 -31.86 -14.44 -15.72
C ASP A 3 -30.69 -13.57 -16.19
N ARG A 4 -30.95 -12.65 -17.12
CA ARG A 4 -30.00 -11.63 -17.58
C ARG A 4 -29.89 -10.57 -16.49
N ILE A 5 -29.33 -10.98 -15.37
CA ILE A 5 -28.94 -10.07 -14.30
C ILE A 5 -27.70 -9.33 -14.81
N LEU A 6 -27.88 -8.13 -15.34
CA LEU A 6 -26.78 -7.36 -15.95
C LEU A 6 -26.23 -6.37 -14.92
N TYR A 7 -25.39 -6.87 -14.01
CA TYR A 7 -24.48 -6.01 -13.27
C TYR A 7 -23.52 -5.35 -14.27
N SER A 8 -23.48 -4.01 -14.30
CA SER A 8 -22.47 -3.25 -15.05
C SER A 8 -22.18 -1.96 -14.31
N LEU A 9 -20.91 -1.62 -14.20
CA LEU A 9 -20.47 -0.32 -13.71
C LEU A 9 -19.58 0.30 -14.77
N ASP A 10 -19.90 1.49 -15.21
CA ASP A 10 -19.16 2.20 -16.24
C ASP A 10 -18.88 3.63 -15.80
N PHE A 11 -17.78 4.21 -16.29
CA PHE A 11 -17.34 5.55 -15.93
C PHE A 11 -17.04 6.39 -17.17
N CYS A 12 -17.40 7.67 -17.15
CA CYS A 12 -17.06 8.64 -18.20
C CYS A 12 -16.72 10.02 -17.62
N GLU A 13 -16.33 10.99 -18.45
CA GLU A 13 -16.14 12.36 -17.96
C GLU A 13 -17.45 12.94 -17.41
N HIS A 14 -17.33 13.84 -16.43
CA HIS A 14 -18.49 14.50 -15.85
C HIS A 14 -19.03 15.62 -16.75
N LYS A 15 -19.62 15.25 -17.90
CA LYS A 15 -20.19 16.17 -18.88
C LYS A 15 -21.40 15.53 -19.57
N PRO A 16 -22.48 16.29 -19.89
CA PRO A 16 -23.65 15.76 -20.60
C PRO A 16 -23.31 15.00 -21.89
N ALA A 17 -22.39 15.55 -22.71
CA ALA A 17 -21.95 14.91 -23.95
C ALA A 17 -21.25 13.56 -23.70
N ALA A 18 -20.39 13.47 -22.69
CA ALA A 18 -19.68 12.23 -22.37
C ALA A 18 -20.65 11.14 -21.86
N TYR A 19 -21.68 11.52 -21.10
CA TYR A 19 -22.75 10.59 -20.73
C TYR A 19 -23.51 10.08 -21.95
N ALA A 20 -23.85 10.97 -22.88
CA ALA A 20 -24.54 10.59 -24.12
C ALA A 20 -23.68 9.63 -24.97
N ASP A 21 -22.39 9.93 -25.13
CA ASP A 21 -21.46 9.07 -25.89
C ASP A 21 -21.30 7.69 -25.24
N ALA A 22 -21.17 7.64 -23.91
CA ALA A 22 -21.15 6.39 -23.16
C ALA A 22 -22.45 5.60 -23.36
N ILE A 23 -23.63 6.23 -23.24
CA ILE A 23 -24.94 5.61 -23.48
C ILE A 23 -25.05 5.04 -24.91
N ALA A 24 -24.56 5.79 -25.91
CA ALA A 24 -24.58 5.38 -27.31
C ALA A 24 -23.67 4.18 -27.60
N SER A 25 -22.62 3.99 -26.80
CA SER A 25 -21.63 2.90 -26.96
C SER A 25 -22.10 1.54 -26.46
N TYR A 26 -23.19 1.47 -25.68
CA TYR A 26 -23.73 0.18 -25.22
C TYR A 26 -24.27 -0.63 -26.40
N GLY A 27 -23.80 -1.88 -26.54
CA GLY A 27 -24.23 -2.79 -27.61
C GLY A 27 -25.74 -3.07 -27.60
N VAL A 28 -26.37 -3.08 -26.42
CA VAL A 28 -27.83 -2.99 -26.25
C VAL A 28 -28.13 -1.70 -25.51
N ARG A 29 -28.66 -0.72 -26.25
CA ARG A 29 -29.03 0.58 -25.69
C ARG A 29 -30.09 0.39 -24.61
N PRO A 30 -29.97 1.07 -23.46
CA PRO A 30 -31.04 1.09 -22.49
C PRO A 30 -32.28 1.75 -23.10
N ALA A 31 -33.47 1.23 -22.79
CA ALA A 31 -34.72 1.88 -23.17
C ALA A 31 -35.02 3.08 -22.25
N ARG A 32 -34.48 3.05 -21.03
CA ARG A 32 -34.68 4.07 -20.00
C ARG A 32 -33.38 4.44 -19.31
N VAL A 33 -33.15 5.74 -19.12
CA VAL A 33 -32.11 6.28 -18.24
C VAL A 33 -32.79 6.99 -17.07
N ARG A 34 -32.42 6.61 -15.85
CA ARG A 34 -32.85 7.30 -14.64
C ARG A 34 -31.67 8.02 -14.01
N ILE A 35 -31.78 9.33 -13.84
CA ILE A 35 -30.79 10.17 -13.18
C ILE A 35 -31.13 10.24 -11.69
N VAL A 36 -30.22 9.79 -10.83
CA VAL A 36 -30.50 9.47 -9.42
C VAL A 36 -29.66 10.25 -8.39
N ALA A 37 -28.67 11.02 -8.83
CA ALA A 37 -27.75 11.75 -7.96
C ALA A 37 -27.33 13.09 -8.55
N GLY A 38 -26.60 13.91 -7.79
CA GLY A 38 -26.12 15.23 -8.23
C GLY A 38 -27.12 16.37 -8.00
N ALA A 39 -26.65 17.60 -8.21
CA ALA A 39 -27.44 18.81 -8.01
C ALA A 39 -28.68 18.82 -8.92
N ALA A 40 -29.82 19.31 -8.42
CA ALA A 40 -31.08 19.28 -9.18
C ALA A 40 -30.98 19.97 -10.55
N ALA A 41 -30.32 21.14 -10.61
CA ALA A 41 -30.12 21.87 -11.86
C ALA A 41 -29.21 21.11 -12.85
N GLU A 42 -28.21 20.39 -12.34
CA GLU A 42 -27.30 19.58 -13.15
C GLU A 42 -28.01 18.34 -13.72
N ARG A 43 -28.82 17.67 -12.90
CA ARG A 43 -29.66 16.55 -13.35
C ARG A 43 -30.59 16.98 -14.48
N GLU A 44 -31.24 18.12 -14.34
CA GLU A 44 -32.15 18.65 -15.37
C GLU A 44 -31.41 18.98 -16.67
N ALA A 45 -30.24 19.62 -16.57
CA ALA A 45 -29.41 19.93 -17.74
C ALA A 45 -28.94 18.67 -18.48
N ILE A 46 -28.51 17.64 -17.74
CA ILE A 46 -28.14 16.35 -18.33
C ILE A 46 -29.37 15.68 -18.98
N ALA A 47 -30.52 15.69 -18.29
CA ALA A 47 -31.74 15.08 -18.80
C ALA A 47 -32.22 15.73 -20.11
N GLN A 48 -32.22 17.05 -20.15
CA GLN A 48 -32.55 17.81 -21.35
C GLN A 48 -31.60 17.45 -22.50
N PHE A 49 -30.29 17.47 -22.26
CA PHE A 49 -29.29 17.13 -23.28
C PHE A 49 -29.48 15.71 -23.84
N LEU A 50 -29.72 14.73 -22.96
CA LEU A 50 -29.97 13.34 -23.38
C LEU A 50 -31.27 13.23 -24.19
N SER A 51 -32.32 13.91 -23.78
CA SER A 51 -33.61 13.92 -24.49
C SER A 51 -33.48 14.53 -25.89
N GLU A 52 -32.75 15.64 -26.03
CA GLU A 52 -32.46 16.26 -27.32
C GLU A 52 -31.60 15.35 -28.22
N ARG A 53 -30.61 14.67 -27.64
CA ARG A 53 -29.68 13.80 -28.38
C ARG A 53 -30.32 12.52 -28.90
N PHE A 54 -31.20 11.92 -28.12
CA PHE A 54 -31.79 10.60 -28.41
C PHE A 54 -33.24 10.64 -28.87
N GLY A 55 -33.95 11.75 -28.69
CA GLY A 55 -35.37 11.88 -29.01
C GLY A 55 -36.20 10.76 -28.35
N ASP A 56 -37.18 10.24 -29.07
CA ASP A 56 -38.09 9.21 -28.57
C ASP A 56 -37.45 7.82 -28.38
N THR A 57 -36.18 7.65 -28.77
CA THR A 57 -35.49 6.36 -28.63
C THR A 57 -35.01 6.07 -27.21
N LEU A 58 -35.04 7.06 -26.31
CA LEU A 58 -34.60 6.94 -24.93
C LEU A 58 -35.54 7.71 -23.99
N SER A 59 -36.16 7.01 -23.04
CA SER A 59 -36.89 7.66 -21.95
C SER A 59 -35.91 8.12 -20.87
N VAL A 60 -35.91 9.42 -20.54
CA VAL A 60 -35.07 9.99 -19.49
C VAL A 60 -35.95 10.41 -18.30
N ASP A 61 -35.62 9.91 -17.11
CA ASP A 61 -36.34 10.15 -15.85
C ASP A 61 -35.41 10.83 -14.84
N VAL A 62 -35.82 11.97 -14.28
CA VAL A 62 -35.07 12.67 -13.23
C VAL A 62 -35.69 12.34 -11.89
N SER A 63 -35.03 11.49 -11.12
CA SER A 63 -35.48 11.06 -9.80
C SER A 63 -34.51 11.51 -8.70
N GLY A 64 -35.02 11.85 -7.52
CA GLY A 64 -34.18 12.22 -6.37
C GLY A 64 -33.63 11.04 -5.58
N GLU A 65 -34.17 9.83 -5.78
CA GLU A 65 -33.86 8.68 -4.95
C GLU A 65 -33.54 7.44 -5.80
N PRO A 66 -32.50 6.66 -5.43
CA PRO A 66 -32.19 5.41 -6.10
C PRO A 66 -33.35 4.42 -5.97
N PRO A 67 -33.84 3.84 -7.08
CA PRO A 67 -34.96 2.92 -7.03
C PRO A 67 -34.65 1.68 -6.21
N LEU A 68 -35.69 1.08 -5.61
CA LEU A 68 -35.57 -0.17 -4.86
C LEU A 68 -35.13 -1.35 -5.76
N ALA A 69 -35.49 -1.33 -7.05
CA ALA A 69 -35.05 -2.29 -8.06
C ALA A 69 -34.94 -1.61 -9.43
N GLY A 70 -33.86 -1.90 -10.16
CA GLY A 70 -33.69 -1.48 -11.55
C GLY A 70 -34.27 -2.52 -12.51
N GLY A 71 -34.96 -2.07 -13.56
CA GLY A 71 -35.37 -2.95 -14.66
C GLY A 71 -34.15 -3.40 -15.49
N ALA A 72 -34.24 -4.55 -16.17
CA ALA A 72 -33.14 -5.04 -17.03
C ALA A 72 -32.77 -4.06 -18.18
N ASP A 73 -33.75 -3.24 -18.60
CA ASP A 73 -33.61 -2.24 -19.67
C ASP A 73 -33.32 -0.82 -19.15
N GLU A 74 -33.06 -0.68 -17.85
CA GLU A 74 -32.81 0.60 -17.18
C GLU A 74 -31.32 0.82 -16.91
N LEU A 75 -30.83 2.02 -17.25
CA LEU A 75 -29.50 2.50 -16.86
C LEU A 75 -29.65 3.56 -15.77
N LEU A 76 -28.94 3.38 -14.66
CA LEU A 76 -28.86 4.36 -13.59
C LEU A 76 -27.69 5.30 -13.84
N LEU A 77 -27.98 6.59 -13.99
CA LEU A 77 -26.99 7.64 -14.15
C LEU A 77 -26.78 8.35 -12.81
N LEU A 78 -25.56 8.27 -12.28
CA LEU A 78 -25.16 8.87 -11.01
C LEU A 78 -24.20 10.05 -11.27
N PRO A 79 -24.66 11.26 -11.66
CA PRO A 79 -23.79 12.38 -11.97
C PRO A 79 -23.32 13.09 -10.69
N GLU A 80 -22.66 12.35 -9.80
CA GLU A 80 -22.10 12.85 -8.55
C GLU A 80 -20.59 13.09 -8.72
N PRO A 81 -20.11 14.35 -8.81
CA PRO A 81 -18.70 14.66 -8.97
C PRO A 81 -17.87 14.39 -7.70
N ASP A 82 -18.48 14.44 -6.52
CA ASP A 82 -17.75 14.21 -5.28
C ASP A 82 -17.44 12.72 -5.10
N ALA A 83 -16.15 12.41 -4.94
CA ALA A 83 -15.69 11.03 -4.90
C ALA A 83 -16.24 10.26 -3.68
N ALA A 84 -16.40 10.94 -2.53
CA ALA A 84 -16.89 10.33 -1.30
C ALA A 84 -18.41 10.08 -1.38
N ALA A 85 -19.17 11.07 -1.82
CA ALA A 85 -20.61 10.97 -2.04
C ALA A 85 -20.93 9.88 -3.07
N LEU A 86 -20.21 9.84 -4.20
CA LEU A 86 -20.36 8.79 -5.21
C LEU A 86 -20.05 7.40 -4.63
N SER A 87 -18.99 7.27 -3.81
CA SER A 87 -18.68 6.00 -3.14
C SER A 87 -19.84 5.54 -2.25
N GLY A 88 -20.44 6.46 -1.49
CA GLY A 88 -21.62 6.18 -0.66
C GLY A 88 -22.83 5.72 -1.47
N LEU A 89 -23.12 6.42 -2.57
CA LEU A 89 -24.21 6.08 -3.49
C LEU A 89 -24.02 4.70 -4.14
N LEU A 90 -22.80 4.38 -4.59
CA LEU A 90 -22.47 3.08 -5.18
C LEU A 90 -22.75 1.93 -4.20
N MET A 91 -22.50 2.13 -2.91
CA MET A 91 -22.76 1.11 -1.90
C MET A 91 -24.25 0.78 -1.71
N HIS A 92 -25.19 1.64 -2.12
CA HIS A 92 -26.62 1.31 -2.13
C HIS A 92 -26.97 0.18 -3.12
N PHE A 93 -26.07 -0.13 -4.05
CA PHE A 93 -26.25 -1.16 -5.07
C PHE A 93 -25.52 -2.48 -4.74
N ILE A 94 -24.96 -2.62 -3.53
CA ILE A 94 -24.15 -3.80 -3.15
C ILE A 94 -24.89 -5.14 -3.31
N ASP A 95 -26.17 -5.18 -2.94
CA ASP A 95 -27.02 -6.37 -3.03
C ASP A 95 -27.98 -6.34 -4.23
N ARG A 96 -27.86 -5.31 -5.08
CA ARG A 96 -28.84 -5.03 -6.14
C ARG A 96 -28.17 -5.08 -7.50
N PRO A 97 -28.70 -5.87 -8.44
CA PRO A 97 -28.23 -5.78 -9.80
C PRO A 97 -28.62 -4.44 -10.41
N ALA A 98 -27.65 -3.78 -11.03
CA ALA A 98 -27.85 -2.51 -11.68
C ALA A 98 -26.84 -2.33 -12.82
N ARG A 99 -27.28 -1.63 -13.87
CA ARG A 99 -26.40 -1.00 -14.85
C ARG A 99 -26.20 0.44 -14.39
N ILE A 100 -24.97 0.80 -14.06
CA ILE A 100 -24.62 2.09 -13.48
C ILE A 100 -23.63 2.79 -14.40
N LEU A 101 -23.93 4.05 -14.75
CA LEU A 101 -22.99 4.97 -15.36
C LEU A 101 -22.71 6.10 -14.36
N ALA A 102 -21.44 6.33 -14.06
CA ALA A 102 -20.99 7.34 -13.09
C ALA A 102 -19.86 8.20 -13.67
N PRO A 103 -19.55 9.39 -13.12
CA PRO A 103 -18.41 10.16 -13.55
C PRO A 103 -17.10 9.59 -13.03
N VAL A 104 -16.03 9.79 -13.78
CA VAL A 104 -14.66 9.62 -13.30
C VAL A 104 -14.38 10.66 -12.21
N THR A 105 -14.04 10.18 -11.02
CA THR A 105 -13.64 10.98 -9.85
C THR A 105 -12.26 10.57 -9.35
N PRO A 106 -11.63 11.28 -8.41
CA PRO A 106 -10.38 10.84 -7.77
C PRO A 106 -10.40 9.42 -7.16
N HIS A 107 -11.59 8.86 -6.90
CA HIS A 107 -11.73 7.48 -6.41
C HIS A 107 -11.74 6.44 -7.54
N TYR A 108 -11.85 6.85 -8.80
CA TYR A 108 -11.79 5.96 -9.95
C TYR A 108 -10.51 5.11 -9.91
N CYS A 109 -10.63 3.81 -10.19
CA CYS A 109 -9.51 2.86 -10.03
C CYS A 109 -8.24 3.27 -10.78
N ARG A 110 -8.38 4.04 -11.88
CA ARG A 110 -7.24 4.52 -12.65
C ARG A 110 -6.55 5.77 -12.11
N GLN A 111 -7.15 6.43 -11.12
CA GLN A 111 -6.64 7.66 -10.49
C GLN A 111 -6.06 7.42 -9.09
N ARG A 112 -6.06 6.18 -8.60
CA ARG A 112 -5.54 5.85 -7.27
C ARG A 112 -4.82 4.51 -7.23
N GLY A 113 -3.94 4.39 -6.24
CA GLY A 113 -3.26 3.15 -5.91
C GLY A 113 -4.09 2.21 -5.05
N LEU A 114 -3.61 0.97 -4.93
CA LEU A 114 -4.20 -0.07 -4.09
C LEU A 114 -3.12 -0.82 -3.29
N TYR A 115 -3.35 -1.07 -2.01
CA TYR A 115 -2.53 -2.04 -1.28
C TYR A 115 -3.11 -3.45 -1.39
N VAL A 116 -2.25 -4.45 -1.52
CA VAL A 116 -2.67 -5.87 -1.52
C VAL A 116 -1.95 -6.63 -0.41
N ILE A 117 -2.76 -7.27 0.43
CA ILE A 117 -2.34 -8.05 1.58
C ILE A 117 -2.97 -9.43 1.42
N THR A 118 -2.21 -10.50 1.58
CA THR A 118 -2.74 -11.87 1.50
C THR A 118 -2.15 -12.73 2.58
N VAL A 119 -2.94 -13.62 3.16
CA VAL A 119 -2.39 -14.70 3.98
C VAL A 119 -1.62 -15.67 3.06
N PRO A 120 -0.45 -16.18 3.45
CA PRO A 120 0.21 -17.25 2.72
C PRO A 120 -0.76 -18.37 2.36
N LYS A 121 -0.74 -18.79 1.09
CA LYS A 121 -1.59 -19.85 0.54
C LYS A 121 -3.10 -19.59 0.58
N SER A 122 -3.53 -18.34 0.73
CA SER A 122 -4.94 -17.97 0.60
C SER A 122 -5.45 -17.84 -0.83
N GLY A 123 -4.65 -18.18 -1.85
CA GLY A 123 -5.01 -18.02 -3.25
C GLY A 123 -4.60 -16.68 -3.88
N SER A 124 -3.49 -16.08 -3.42
CA SER A 124 -2.99 -14.78 -3.90
C SER A 124 -2.90 -14.64 -5.42
N HIS A 125 -2.47 -15.68 -6.15
CA HIS A 125 -2.43 -15.66 -7.62
C HIS A 125 -3.80 -15.40 -8.26
N MET A 126 -4.87 -15.96 -7.69
CA MET A 126 -6.24 -15.74 -8.17
C MET A 126 -6.65 -14.27 -8.01
N LEU A 127 -6.29 -13.66 -6.89
CA LEU A 127 -6.49 -12.23 -6.69
C LEU A 127 -5.65 -11.40 -7.67
N TYR A 128 -4.40 -11.78 -7.94
CA TYR A 128 -3.55 -11.06 -8.89
C TYR A 128 -4.10 -11.11 -10.32
N ASP A 129 -4.60 -12.27 -10.75
CA ASP A 129 -5.25 -12.42 -12.05
C ASP A 129 -6.50 -11.52 -12.15
N LEU A 130 -7.34 -11.52 -11.11
CA LEU A 130 -8.50 -10.62 -11.04
C LEU A 130 -8.07 -9.15 -11.12
N LEU A 131 -7.09 -8.72 -10.33
CA LEU A 131 -6.62 -7.34 -10.32
C LEU A 131 -6.04 -6.93 -11.67
N ARG A 132 -5.27 -7.82 -12.33
CA ARG A 132 -4.77 -7.60 -13.68
C ARG A 132 -5.92 -7.40 -14.68
N ASP A 133 -6.96 -8.21 -14.60
CA ASP A 133 -8.12 -8.10 -15.48
C ASP A 133 -8.93 -6.82 -15.21
N MET A 134 -8.98 -6.39 -13.95
CA MET A 134 -9.46 -5.06 -13.52
C MET A 134 -8.55 -3.90 -13.94
N ARG A 135 -7.43 -4.19 -14.62
CA ARG A 135 -6.38 -3.24 -15.05
C ARG A 135 -5.70 -2.52 -13.89
N LEU A 136 -5.61 -3.19 -12.74
CA LEU A 136 -4.78 -2.81 -11.60
C LEU A 136 -3.51 -3.65 -11.65
N PHE A 137 -2.42 -3.05 -12.12
CA PHE A 137 -1.16 -3.78 -12.35
C PHE A 137 -0.24 -3.74 -11.15
N HIS A 138 0.66 -4.69 -11.03
CA HIS A 138 1.70 -4.63 -10.00
C HIS A 138 2.59 -3.39 -10.21
N ASP A 139 2.93 -2.73 -9.11
CA ASP A 139 3.93 -1.67 -9.07
C ASP A 139 5.34 -2.27 -8.94
N GLU A 140 5.97 -2.57 -10.07
CA GLU A 140 7.33 -3.12 -10.12
C GLU A 140 8.39 -2.15 -9.60
N GLN A 141 8.09 -0.85 -9.57
CA GLN A 141 8.98 0.21 -9.07
C GLN A 141 8.76 0.47 -7.56
N GLY A 142 7.62 0.03 -7.02
CA GLY A 142 7.21 0.25 -5.64
C GLY A 142 8.07 -0.43 -4.57
N TYR A 143 9.04 -1.27 -4.93
CA TYR A 143 9.93 -1.92 -3.96
C TYR A 143 10.89 -0.96 -3.24
N LEU A 144 11.02 0.29 -3.72
CA LEU A 144 12.10 1.19 -3.32
C LEU A 144 11.86 1.90 -1.98
N THR A 145 10.61 2.18 -1.58
CA THR A 145 10.33 2.77 -0.26
C THR A 145 8.94 2.42 0.27
N ASP A 146 8.81 2.01 1.54
CA ASP A 146 7.51 1.69 2.16
C ASP A 146 6.62 2.95 2.37
N ASP A 147 7.17 4.16 2.22
CA ASP A 147 6.53 5.43 2.54
C ASP A 147 5.75 6.08 1.37
N GLN A 148 5.92 5.59 0.13
CA GLN A 148 5.19 6.11 -1.02
C GLN A 148 3.89 5.33 -1.29
N PRO A 149 2.78 6.04 -1.58
CA PRO A 149 1.54 5.38 -2.00
C PRO A 149 1.76 4.62 -3.32
N PRO A 150 0.97 3.56 -3.60
CA PRO A 150 1.01 2.91 -4.89
C PRO A 150 0.58 3.90 -5.98
N ALA A 151 1.22 3.84 -7.15
CA ALA A 151 0.87 4.71 -8.27
C ALA A 151 -0.59 4.47 -8.76
N PRO A 152 -1.20 5.44 -9.46
CA PRO A 152 -2.53 5.27 -10.05
C PRO A 152 -2.62 4.03 -10.97
N SER A 153 -3.72 3.29 -10.91
CA SER A 153 -3.90 2.01 -11.62
C SER A 153 -2.91 0.90 -11.22
N LYS A 154 -2.15 1.09 -10.13
CA LYS A 154 -1.19 0.11 -9.64
C LYS A 154 -1.57 -0.40 -8.27
N TRP A 155 -1.13 -1.61 -7.97
CA TRP A 155 -1.16 -2.16 -6.63
C TRP A 155 0.25 -2.50 -6.13
N LYS A 156 0.42 -2.40 -4.81
CA LYS A 156 1.69 -2.65 -4.12
C LYS A 156 1.46 -3.46 -2.85
N SER A 157 2.45 -4.26 -2.44
CA SER A 157 2.48 -4.86 -1.10
C SER A 157 2.88 -3.84 -0.02
N LEU A 158 2.52 -4.10 1.23
CA LEU A 158 2.95 -3.29 2.38
C LEU A 158 4.42 -3.47 2.79
N GLY A 159 5.18 -4.31 2.08
CA GLY A 159 6.60 -4.51 2.32
C GLY A 159 7.36 -4.89 1.06
N HIS A 160 8.68 -4.95 1.18
CA HIS A 160 9.67 -4.94 0.09
C HIS A 160 9.63 -6.08 -0.94
N ALA A 161 8.73 -7.07 -0.85
CA ALA A 161 8.69 -8.14 -1.86
C ALA A 161 7.41 -9.00 -1.92
N HIS A 162 6.57 -8.97 -0.88
CA HIS A 162 5.47 -9.93 -0.79
C HIS A 162 4.22 -9.35 -0.16
N THR A 163 3.06 -9.80 -0.63
CA THR A 163 1.74 -9.42 -0.09
C THR A 163 1.45 -10.07 1.27
N HIS A 164 2.32 -10.98 1.74
CA HIS A 164 2.20 -11.67 3.02
C HIS A 164 2.71 -10.84 4.19
N MET A 165 2.05 -9.71 4.47
CA MET A 165 2.40 -8.83 5.59
C MET A 165 1.46 -9.09 6.77
N PRO A 166 1.94 -9.68 7.89
CA PRO A 166 1.16 -9.72 9.13
C PRO A 166 0.89 -8.31 9.64
N ALA A 167 -0.29 -8.09 10.24
CA ALA A 167 -0.68 -6.78 10.75
C ALA A 167 0.26 -6.31 11.85
N GLU A 168 0.62 -7.20 12.77
CA GLU A 168 1.53 -6.88 13.86
C GLU A 168 2.88 -6.36 13.36
N ASP A 169 3.46 -7.00 12.34
CA ASP A 169 4.74 -6.57 11.78
C ASP A 169 4.63 -5.21 11.10
N PHE A 170 3.56 -4.97 10.35
CA PHE A 170 3.29 -3.66 9.76
C PHE A 170 3.15 -2.58 10.84
N PHE A 171 2.33 -2.81 11.87
CA PHE A 171 2.11 -1.83 12.94
C PHE A 171 3.37 -1.60 13.78
N ARG A 172 4.22 -2.63 13.97
CA ARG A 172 5.53 -2.46 14.63
C ARG A 172 6.45 -1.57 13.81
N ARG A 173 6.48 -1.74 12.48
CA ARG A 173 7.22 -0.86 11.56
C ARG A 173 6.67 0.56 11.59
N LEU A 174 5.35 0.70 11.54
CA LEU A 174 4.67 1.99 11.59
C LEU A 174 4.99 2.74 12.89
N ALA A 175 4.93 2.05 14.04
CA ALA A 175 5.28 2.63 15.34
C ALA A 175 6.76 3.03 15.43
N ALA A 176 7.65 2.33 14.71
CA ALA A 176 9.06 2.67 14.61
C ALA A 176 9.37 3.76 13.57
N ALA A 177 8.44 4.06 12.66
CA ALA A 177 8.61 5.07 11.62
C ALA A 177 8.56 6.50 12.21
N PRO A 178 9.12 7.50 11.50
CA PRO A 178 9.01 8.89 11.89
C PRO A 178 7.56 9.29 12.19
N ARG A 179 7.35 10.02 13.30
CA ARG A 179 6.02 10.44 13.79
C ARG A 179 5.05 9.27 14.05
N GLY A 180 5.57 8.07 14.33
CA GLY A 180 4.74 6.88 14.51
C GLY A 180 3.96 6.50 13.25
N GLY A 181 4.47 6.88 12.08
CA GLY A 181 3.84 6.60 10.80
C GLY A 181 2.54 7.37 10.55
N ALA A 182 2.31 8.50 11.25
CA ALA A 182 1.14 9.35 11.05
C ALA A 182 0.97 9.80 9.59
N ASP A 183 2.09 10.00 8.87
CA ASP A 183 2.09 10.41 7.47
C ASP A 183 2.07 9.22 6.49
N HIS A 184 2.00 7.98 7.00
CA HIS A 184 2.04 6.79 6.15
C HIS A 184 0.79 6.73 5.24
N PRO A 185 0.94 6.54 3.92
CA PRO A 185 -0.17 6.64 2.96
C PRO A 185 -1.21 5.53 3.09
N PHE A 186 -0.90 4.46 3.82
CA PHE A 186 -1.77 3.29 3.97
C PHE A 186 -3.21 3.63 4.35
N PHE A 187 -3.45 4.43 5.39
CA PHE A 187 -4.83 4.70 5.83
C PHE A 187 -5.59 5.65 4.91
N ALA A 188 -4.89 6.37 4.03
CA ALA A 188 -5.48 7.18 2.97
C ALA A 188 -5.68 6.40 1.65
N THR A 189 -5.25 5.14 1.59
CA THR A 189 -5.26 4.30 0.39
C THR A 189 -6.12 3.06 0.65
N PRO A 190 -6.99 2.65 -0.29
CA PRO A 190 -7.72 1.39 -0.16
C PRO A 190 -6.74 0.21 -0.13
N ALA A 191 -7.14 -0.85 0.56
CA ALA A 191 -6.39 -2.09 0.62
C ALA A 191 -7.32 -3.29 0.44
N VAL A 192 -6.88 -4.31 -0.29
CA VAL A 192 -7.56 -5.62 -0.36
C VAL A 192 -6.80 -6.59 0.52
N PHE A 193 -7.53 -7.26 1.42
CA PHE A 193 -6.99 -8.32 2.26
C PHE A 193 -7.60 -9.67 1.88
N MET A 194 -6.80 -10.56 1.28
CA MET A 194 -7.22 -11.92 0.95
C MET A 194 -6.89 -12.90 2.06
N TYR A 195 -7.87 -13.70 2.46
CA TYR A 195 -7.70 -14.76 3.43
C TYR A 195 -8.47 -16.02 2.97
N ARG A 196 -8.29 -17.12 3.69
CA ARG A 196 -8.86 -18.43 3.37
C ARG A 196 -9.10 -19.20 4.67
N ASN A 197 -9.95 -20.22 4.64
CA ASN A 197 -10.11 -21.14 5.76
C ASN A 197 -8.74 -21.66 6.24
N PRO A 198 -8.37 -21.44 7.52
CA PRO A 198 -7.08 -21.89 8.07
C PRO A 198 -6.80 -23.38 7.86
N CYS A 199 -7.83 -24.24 7.88
CA CYS A 199 -7.66 -25.68 7.66
C CYS A 199 -7.14 -25.99 6.25
N ASP A 200 -7.68 -25.30 5.24
CA ASP A 200 -7.21 -25.46 3.86
C ASP A 200 -5.82 -24.83 3.64
N ILE A 201 -5.51 -23.75 4.36
CA ILE A 201 -4.15 -23.17 4.37
C ILE A 201 -3.15 -24.22 4.85
N ALA A 202 -3.43 -24.92 5.95
CA ALA A 202 -2.55 -25.96 6.49
C ALA A 202 -2.23 -27.06 5.45
N VAL A 203 -3.27 -27.56 4.76
CA VAL A 203 -3.09 -28.56 3.69
C VAL A 203 -2.34 -27.99 2.49
N SER A 204 -2.61 -26.75 2.11
CA SER A 204 -1.89 -26.11 1.02
C SER A 204 -0.41 -25.88 1.35
N GLU A 205 -0.10 -25.56 2.60
CA GLU A 205 1.27 -25.41 3.09
C GLU A 205 2.00 -26.73 3.16
N MET A 206 1.38 -27.79 3.71
CA MET A 206 1.95 -29.15 3.70
C MET A 206 2.36 -29.56 2.28
N ASN A 207 1.46 -29.40 1.32
CA ASN A 207 1.71 -29.72 -0.08
C ASN A 207 2.80 -28.84 -0.72
N TYR A 208 2.91 -27.58 -0.29
CA TYR A 208 3.93 -26.66 -0.78
C TYR A 208 5.30 -27.00 -0.20
N TYR A 209 5.39 -27.23 1.11
CA TYR A 209 6.64 -27.57 1.78
C TYR A 209 7.24 -28.86 1.25
N LYS A 210 6.46 -29.83 0.76
CA LYS A 210 7.03 -31.04 0.14
C LYS A 210 7.65 -30.84 -1.25
N ARG A 211 7.60 -29.65 -1.86
CA ARG A 211 8.12 -29.37 -3.22
C ARG A 211 9.53 -28.76 -3.18
N ARG A 212 10.55 -29.54 -3.58
CA ARG A 212 11.96 -29.13 -3.54
C ARG A 212 12.25 -27.91 -4.42
N GLU A 213 11.57 -27.84 -5.55
CA GLU A 213 11.69 -26.77 -6.53
C GLU A 213 11.02 -25.45 -6.10
N LYS A 214 10.23 -25.46 -5.02
CA LYS A 214 9.50 -24.26 -4.57
C LYS A 214 9.99 -23.73 -3.21
N THR A 215 10.66 -24.54 -2.39
CA THR A 215 11.08 -24.09 -1.05
C THR A 215 12.22 -24.92 -0.44
N ALA A 216 13.14 -24.23 0.24
CA ALA A 216 14.20 -24.86 1.02
C ALA A 216 13.66 -25.72 2.18
N LEU A 217 12.44 -25.44 2.66
CA LEU A 217 11.79 -26.24 3.71
C LEU A 217 11.45 -27.67 3.27
N ALA A 218 11.58 -28.00 1.99
CA ALA A 218 11.34 -29.36 1.50
C ALA A 218 12.29 -30.41 2.06
N TYR A 219 13.51 -30.03 2.44
CA TYR A 219 14.44 -30.96 3.11
C TYR A 219 13.97 -31.32 4.52
N TYR A 220 13.33 -30.37 5.20
CA TYR A 220 12.71 -30.59 6.51
C TYR A 220 11.42 -31.38 6.38
N ALA A 221 10.48 -30.88 5.57
CA ALA A 221 9.12 -31.41 5.46
C ALA A 221 9.03 -32.85 4.93
N ARG A 222 9.97 -33.28 4.08
CA ARG A 222 9.96 -34.64 3.49
C ARG A 222 10.40 -35.74 4.47
N GLN A 223 10.88 -35.38 5.66
CA GLN A 223 11.23 -36.35 6.70
C GLN A 223 9.99 -36.90 7.42
N PHE A 224 8.83 -36.27 7.21
CA PHE A 224 7.58 -36.58 7.89
C PHE A 224 6.53 -37.12 6.91
N SER A 225 5.66 -38.00 7.41
CA SER A 225 4.42 -38.35 6.73
C SER A 225 3.50 -37.12 6.53
N ASP A 226 2.46 -37.24 5.72
CA ASP A 226 1.47 -36.15 5.55
C ASP A 226 0.81 -35.80 6.89
N GLU A 227 0.44 -36.81 7.68
CA GLU A 227 -0.18 -36.66 9.00
C GLU A 227 0.74 -35.97 10.00
N GLU A 228 1.98 -36.45 10.17
CA GLU A 228 2.94 -35.85 11.10
C GLU A 228 3.28 -34.40 10.71
N LEU A 229 3.43 -34.12 9.41
CA LEU A 229 3.71 -32.76 8.96
C LEU A 229 2.52 -31.82 9.20
N LEU A 230 1.29 -32.29 8.99
CA LEU A 230 0.10 -31.49 9.30
C LEU A 230 -0.03 -31.18 10.78
N LEU A 231 0.21 -32.16 11.66
CA LEU A 231 0.27 -31.91 13.11
C LEU A 231 1.29 -30.81 13.44
N ARG A 232 2.49 -30.87 12.86
CA ARG A 232 3.52 -29.83 13.05
C ARG A 232 3.17 -28.47 12.46
N ILE A 233 2.41 -28.41 11.37
CA ILE A 233 1.97 -27.14 10.79
C ILE A 233 0.90 -26.49 11.66
N ILE A 234 -0.02 -27.29 12.21
CA ILE A 234 -1.16 -26.80 13.00
C ILE A 234 -0.71 -26.45 14.43
N ASP A 235 0.06 -27.34 15.05
CA ASP A 235 0.58 -27.22 16.41
C ASP A 235 1.92 -26.46 16.45
N GLU A 236 2.51 -26.32 17.63
CA GLU A 236 3.82 -25.69 17.81
C GLU A 236 4.95 -26.52 17.18
N ASP A 237 5.62 -25.92 16.20
CA ASP A 237 6.87 -26.41 15.62
C ASP A 237 7.95 -25.34 15.72
N PRO A 238 9.18 -25.67 16.17
CA PRO A 238 10.25 -24.68 16.37
C PRO A 238 10.69 -23.95 15.09
N ILE A 239 10.41 -24.52 13.92
CA ILE A 239 10.81 -23.96 12.62
C ILE A 239 9.63 -23.26 11.97
N LEU A 240 8.45 -23.88 11.98
CA LEU A 240 7.30 -23.39 11.23
C LEU A 240 6.41 -22.42 12.01
N ASP A 241 6.50 -22.40 13.34
CA ASP A 241 5.49 -21.83 14.24
C ASP A 241 4.09 -22.45 14.04
N SER A 242 3.25 -22.39 15.08
CA SER A 242 1.87 -22.90 14.97
C SER A 242 1.03 -22.10 13.99
N LEU A 243 0.14 -22.79 13.28
CA LEU A 243 -0.84 -22.15 12.40
C LEU A 243 -1.63 -21.08 13.15
N ARG A 244 -2.05 -21.36 14.39
CA ARG A 244 -2.76 -20.40 15.24
C ARG A 244 -1.96 -19.10 15.39
N LYS A 245 -0.69 -19.21 15.79
CA LYS A 245 0.19 -18.05 16.00
C LYS A 245 0.32 -17.26 14.71
N ARG A 246 0.67 -17.92 13.60
CA ARG A 246 0.84 -17.28 12.29
C ARG A 246 -0.43 -16.58 11.81
N MET A 247 -1.59 -17.23 11.90
CA MET A 247 -2.88 -16.69 11.44
C MET A 247 -3.39 -15.55 12.31
N ARG A 248 -3.18 -15.61 13.64
CA ARG A 248 -3.60 -14.56 14.58
C ARG A 248 -3.02 -13.20 14.20
N HIS A 249 -1.80 -13.15 13.67
CA HIS A 249 -1.18 -11.90 13.24
C HIS A 249 -1.84 -11.26 12.01
N TYR A 250 -2.71 -11.97 11.28
CA TYR A 250 -3.47 -11.44 10.14
C TYR A 250 -4.90 -11.01 10.49
N VAL A 251 -5.47 -11.50 11.60
CA VAL A 251 -6.84 -11.15 12.02
C VAL A 251 -7.07 -9.64 12.11
N PRO A 252 -6.16 -8.80 12.64
CA PRO A 252 -6.41 -7.36 12.74
C PRO A 252 -6.75 -6.67 11.41
N TRP A 253 -6.31 -7.23 10.27
CA TRP A 253 -6.61 -6.67 8.95
C TRP A 253 -8.10 -6.62 8.64
N VAL A 254 -8.90 -7.59 9.09
CA VAL A 254 -10.34 -7.56 8.80
C VAL A 254 -11.04 -6.40 9.49
N HIS A 255 -10.46 -5.79 10.53
CA HIS A 255 -11.08 -4.73 11.32
C HIS A 255 -10.75 -3.32 10.84
N LEU A 256 -9.78 -3.14 9.93
CA LEU A 256 -9.42 -1.80 9.46
C LEU A 256 -10.42 -1.27 8.43
N PRO A 257 -10.82 0.01 8.52
CA PRO A 257 -11.90 0.54 7.69
C PRO A 257 -11.48 0.86 6.24
N ASN A 258 -10.17 0.98 5.97
CA ASN A 258 -9.62 1.12 4.62
C ASN A 258 -9.38 -0.25 3.93
N ILE A 259 -9.62 -1.36 4.63
CA ILE A 259 -9.45 -2.72 4.10
C ILE A 259 -10.77 -3.29 3.60
N ILE A 260 -10.71 -3.92 2.42
CA ILE A 260 -11.72 -4.81 1.84
C ILE A 260 -11.30 -6.26 2.09
N PRO A 261 -11.93 -6.98 3.05
CA PRO A 261 -11.69 -8.40 3.23
C PRO A 261 -12.31 -9.20 2.09
N VAL A 262 -11.55 -10.16 1.55
CA VAL A 262 -11.99 -11.08 0.49
C VAL A 262 -11.59 -12.50 0.87
N SER A 263 -12.57 -13.39 0.99
CA SER A 263 -12.27 -14.82 1.19
C SER A 263 -11.94 -15.51 -0.13
N TYR A 264 -11.08 -16.53 -0.07
CA TYR A 264 -10.87 -17.46 -1.17
C TYR A 264 -12.18 -18.13 -1.60
N GLU A 265 -12.99 -18.50 -0.62
CA GLU A 265 -14.22 -19.27 -0.76
C GLU A 265 -15.29 -18.51 -1.55
N GLU A 266 -15.37 -17.19 -1.38
CA GLU A 266 -16.18 -16.32 -2.23
C GLU A 266 -15.58 -16.19 -3.63
N LEU A 267 -14.28 -15.91 -3.73
CA LEU A 267 -13.67 -15.50 -5.00
C LEU A 267 -13.49 -16.66 -5.99
N VAL A 268 -13.35 -17.89 -5.51
CA VAL A 268 -13.06 -19.05 -6.38
C VAL A 268 -14.25 -19.52 -7.22
N GLY A 269 -15.48 -19.22 -6.79
CA GLY A 269 -16.71 -19.59 -7.48
C GLY A 269 -16.94 -21.09 -7.66
N ALA A 270 -17.96 -21.46 -8.43
CA ALA A 270 -18.42 -22.85 -8.59
C ALA A 270 -17.33 -23.82 -9.08
N ARG A 271 -16.43 -23.36 -9.96
CA ARG A 271 -15.36 -24.21 -10.51
C ARG A 271 -14.33 -24.63 -9.44
N GLY A 272 -14.15 -23.84 -8.38
CA GLY A 272 -13.29 -24.18 -7.23
C GLY A 272 -13.99 -24.85 -6.06
N GLY A 273 -15.28 -25.19 -6.21
CA GLY A 273 -16.12 -25.71 -5.12
C GLY A 273 -16.82 -24.62 -4.31
N GLY A 274 -16.73 -23.35 -4.70
CA GLY A 274 -17.49 -22.24 -4.12
C GLY A 274 -18.85 -22.07 -4.78
N ASP A 275 -19.42 -20.87 -4.66
CA ASP A 275 -20.72 -20.53 -5.27
C ASP A 275 -20.55 -19.41 -6.32
N ALA A 276 -21.16 -19.58 -7.49
CA ALA A 276 -21.01 -18.63 -8.60
C ALA A 276 -21.72 -17.29 -8.34
N ARG A 277 -22.81 -17.28 -7.56
CA ARG A 277 -23.49 -16.05 -7.16
C ARG A 277 -22.64 -15.30 -6.13
N GLU A 278 -22.08 -16.00 -5.15
CA GLU A 278 -21.17 -15.41 -4.15
C GLU A 278 -19.92 -14.82 -4.82
N GLN A 279 -19.35 -15.49 -5.83
CA GLN A 279 -18.24 -14.96 -6.61
C GLN A 279 -18.60 -13.64 -7.32
N ARG A 280 -19.75 -13.60 -8.01
CA ARG A 280 -20.21 -12.37 -8.68
C ARG A 280 -20.46 -11.24 -7.69
N HIS A 281 -21.05 -11.54 -6.52
CA HIS A 281 -21.28 -10.55 -5.47
C HIS A 281 -19.97 -10.03 -4.86
N CYS A 282 -18.97 -10.90 -4.67
CA CYS A 282 -17.65 -10.51 -4.22
C CYS A 282 -16.97 -9.56 -5.22
N ILE A 283 -16.98 -9.92 -6.51
CA ILE A 283 -16.43 -9.09 -7.58
C ILE A 283 -17.19 -7.77 -7.69
N TRP A 284 -18.52 -7.80 -7.64
CA TRP A 284 -19.35 -6.59 -7.65
C TRP A 284 -19.03 -5.66 -6.48
N SER A 285 -18.86 -6.23 -5.27
CA SER A 285 -18.41 -5.47 -4.10
C SER A 285 -17.05 -4.81 -4.33
N LEU A 286 -16.10 -5.50 -4.95
CA LEU A 286 -14.80 -4.93 -5.30
C LEU A 286 -14.96 -3.81 -6.32
N GLN A 287 -15.78 -3.99 -7.36
CA GLN A 287 -16.01 -2.97 -8.38
C GLN A 287 -16.60 -1.68 -7.80
N LEU A 288 -17.61 -1.80 -6.93
CA LEU A 288 -18.25 -0.64 -6.29
C LEU A 288 -17.27 0.10 -5.37
N LYS A 289 -16.56 -0.63 -4.50
CA LYS A 289 -15.61 -0.02 -3.55
C LYS A 289 -14.37 0.53 -4.25
N LEU A 290 -13.92 -0.13 -5.32
CA LEU A 290 -12.72 0.22 -6.06
C LEU A 290 -12.96 1.16 -7.25
N HIS A 291 -14.23 1.44 -7.57
CA HIS A 291 -14.65 2.18 -8.77
C HIS A 291 -14.03 1.58 -10.03
N VAL A 292 -14.15 0.25 -10.16
CA VAL A 292 -13.61 -0.51 -11.30
C VAL A 292 -14.73 -0.75 -12.32
N PRO A 293 -14.58 -0.27 -13.57
CA PRO A 293 -15.59 -0.47 -14.59
C PRO A 293 -15.65 -1.92 -15.06
N GLY A 294 -16.77 -2.32 -15.63
CA GLY A 294 -17.00 -3.62 -16.25
C GLY A 294 -18.14 -4.40 -15.62
N ARG A 295 -18.22 -5.68 -15.99
CA ARG A 295 -19.27 -6.61 -15.56
C ARG A 295 -18.66 -7.72 -14.71
N PRO A 296 -19.24 -8.06 -13.54
CA PRO A 296 -18.69 -9.08 -12.67
C PRO A 296 -18.67 -10.47 -13.32
N GLU A 297 -19.57 -10.75 -14.26
CA GLU A 297 -19.55 -12.01 -15.03
C GLU A 297 -18.26 -12.17 -15.84
N TYR A 298 -17.79 -11.10 -16.50
CA TYR A 298 -16.58 -11.17 -17.32
C TYR A 298 -15.34 -11.43 -16.48
N PHE A 299 -15.26 -10.80 -15.30
CA PHE A 299 -14.18 -11.05 -14.35
C PHE A 299 -14.28 -12.45 -13.73
N ALA A 300 -15.48 -12.94 -13.42
CA ALA A 300 -15.67 -14.30 -12.91
C ALA A 300 -15.23 -15.37 -13.92
N GLU A 301 -15.50 -15.14 -15.20
CA GLU A 301 -15.07 -16.02 -16.30
C GLU A 301 -13.55 -15.96 -16.53
N SER A 302 -12.94 -14.78 -16.36
CA SER A 302 -11.51 -14.56 -16.61
C SER A 302 -10.60 -15.09 -15.50
N ILE A 303 -11.13 -15.30 -14.29
CA ILE A 303 -10.51 -16.10 -13.23
C ILE A 303 -10.47 -17.57 -13.70
N ALA A 304 -9.61 -17.84 -14.68
CA ALA A 304 -9.46 -19.10 -15.36
C ALA A 304 -8.54 -19.99 -14.52
N LEU A 305 -9.18 -20.75 -13.66
CA LEU A 305 -8.54 -21.63 -12.68
C LEU A 305 -7.58 -22.65 -13.31
N GLU A 306 -7.77 -23.02 -14.58
CA GLU A 306 -6.95 -24.01 -15.30
C GLU A 306 -5.51 -23.57 -15.56
N ARG A 307 -5.21 -22.26 -15.55
CA ARG A 307 -3.85 -21.77 -15.90
C ARG A 307 -2.86 -21.81 -14.74
N SER A 308 -3.30 -22.00 -13.50
CA SER A 308 -2.39 -22.04 -12.35
C SER A 308 -2.07 -23.48 -11.94
N GLU A 309 -0.77 -23.83 -11.89
CA GLU A 309 -0.28 -25.14 -11.39
C GLU A 309 -0.81 -25.48 -9.99
N THR A 310 -1.17 -24.46 -9.21
CA THR A 310 -1.67 -24.56 -7.85
C THR A 310 -3.16 -24.90 -7.77
N PHE A 311 -3.94 -24.68 -8.84
CA PHE A 311 -5.39 -24.85 -8.78
C PHE A 311 -5.85 -26.30 -8.69
N PHE A 312 -5.15 -27.25 -9.33
CA PHE A 312 -5.56 -28.66 -9.34
C PHE A 312 -5.68 -29.27 -7.92
N LYS A 313 -5.08 -28.61 -6.91
CA LYS A 313 -5.14 -29.01 -5.49
C LYS A 313 -5.83 -27.97 -4.58
N GLY A 314 -6.20 -26.81 -5.10
CA GLY A 314 -6.65 -25.65 -4.30
C GLY A 314 -8.11 -25.66 -3.87
N LYS A 315 -8.86 -26.74 -4.09
CA LYS A 315 -10.31 -26.80 -3.83
C LYS A 315 -10.68 -26.44 -2.39
N ILE A 316 -11.85 -25.82 -2.23
CA ILE A 316 -12.44 -25.60 -0.91
C ILE A 316 -12.66 -26.96 -0.23
N GLY A 317 -12.31 -27.04 1.06
CA GLY A 317 -12.59 -28.22 1.88
C GLY A 317 -11.62 -29.37 1.68
N ALA A 318 -10.45 -29.13 1.08
CA ALA A 318 -9.42 -30.15 0.88
C ALA A 318 -8.99 -30.81 2.20
N HIS A 319 -9.00 -30.08 3.31
CA HIS A 319 -8.69 -30.61 4.65
C HIS A 319 -9.57 -31.77 5.11
N LYS A 320 -10.81 -31.91 4.61
CA LYS A 320 -11.69 -33.04 4.97
C LYS A 320 -11.07 -34.40 4.66
N ALA A 321 -10.21 -34.47 3.64
CA ALA A 321 -9.53 -35.71 3.25
C ALA A 321 -8.26 -36.01 4.08
N TYR A 322 -7.72 -35.02 4.80
CA TYR A 322 -6.45 -35.12 5.52
C TYR A 322 -6.60 -35.06 7.04
N PHE A 323 -7.64 -34.40 7.55
CA PHE A 323 -7.78 -34.14 8.97
C PHE A 323 -8.37 -35.34 9.70
N ASN A 324 -7.83 -35.62 10.89
CA ASN A 324 -8.27 -36.66 11.80
C ASN A 324 -8.67 -36.01 13.13
N THR A 325 -9.01 -36.80 14.15
CA THR A 325 -9.45 -36.28 15.45
C THR A 325 -8.38 -35.40 16.14
N ALA A 326 -7.10 -35.73 16.00
CA ALA A 326 -6.01 -34.94 16.59
C ALA A 326 -5.88 -33.57 15.92
N HIS A 327 -5.91 -33.52 14.58
CA HIS A 327 -5.95 -32.26 13.83
C HIS A 327 -7.13 -31.38 14.26
N TRP A 328 -8.33 -31.95 14.35
CA TRP A 328 -9.53 -31.19 14.74
C TRP A 328 -9.46 -30.63 16.16
N SER A 329 -8.87 -31.38 17.10
CA SER A 329 -8.71 -30.92 18.48
C SER A 329 -7.83 -29.67 18.57
N LEU A 330 -6.80 -29.57 17.73
CA LEU A 330 -5.93 -28.39 17.63
C LEU A 330 -6.61 -27.21 16.94
N ILE A 331 -7.42 -27.46 15.91
CA ILE A 331 -8.20 -26.41 15.25
C ILE A 331 -9.25 -25.80 16.19
N GLU A 332 -9.88 -26.63 17.03
CA GLU A 332 -10.83 -26.12 18.02
C GLU A 332 -10.17 -25.17 19.03
N ALA A 333 -8.89 -25.40 19.37
CA ALA A 333 -8.15 -24.52 20.27
C ALA A 333 -7.89 -23.11 19.70
N MET A 334 -7.98 -22.90 18.37
CA MET A 334 -7.86 -21.58 17.72
C MET A 334 -9.20 -20.99 17.28
N ARG A 335 -10.32 -21.57 17.74
CA ARG A 335 -11.67 -21.16 17.34
C ARG A 335 -11.94 -19.68 17.62
N ASP A 336 -11.70 -19.25 18.86
CA ASP A 336 -12.15 -17.93 19.32
C ASP A 336 -11.27 -16.76 18.83
N ASP A 337 -9.97 -16.97 18.64
CA ASP A 337 -9.02 -15.91 18.29
C ASP A 337 -8.58 -15.89 16.82
N VAL A 338 -8.93 -16.92 16.04
CA VAL A 338 -8.62 -16.99 14.60
C VAL A 338 -9.85 -17.33 13.78
N MET A 339 -10.51 -18.46 14.04
CA MET A 339 -11.58 -18.97 13.17
C MET A 339 -12.80 -18.05 13.17
N LEU A 340 -13.38 -17.77 14.35
CA LEU A 340 -14.58 -16.93 14.49
C LEU A 340 -14.36 -15.48 14.00
N PRO A 341 -13.23 -14.81 14.30
CA PRO A 341 -12.95 -13.49 13.73
C PRO A 341 -12.88 -13.46 12.19
N LEU A 342 -12.42 -14.55 11.56
CA LEU A 342 -12.41 -14.71 10.10
C LEU A 342 -13.74 -15.24 9.54
N GLY A 343 -14.72 -15.54 10.40
CA GLY A 343 -16.06 -15.99 10.01
C GLY A 343 -16.20 -17.50 9.85
N TYR A 344 -15.25 -18.30 10.30
CA TYR A 344 -15.32 -19.76 10.27
C TYR A 344 -15.77 -20.31 11.64
N ASP A 345 -16.75 -21.20 11.64
CA ASP A 345 -17.20 -21.88 12.86
C ASP A 345 -17.08 -23.40 12.72
N THR A 346 -16.28 -24.00 13.59
CA THR A 346 -16.07 -25.44 13.70
C THR A 346 -17.27 -26.17 14.32
N ALA A 347 -18.04 -25.51 15.18
CA ALA A 347 -19.18 -26.10 15.89
C ALA A 347 -20.35 -26.42 14.94
N ALA A 348 -20.48 -25.68 13.84
CA ALA A 348 -21.44 -25.94 12.77
C ALA A 348 -21.01 -27.09 11.84
N GLY A 349 -19.92 -27.80 12.17
CA GLY A 349 -19.42 -28.96 11.43
C GLY A 349 -18.88 -28.65 10.04
N PHE A 350 -18.45 -27.40 9.78
CA PHE A 350 -18.34 -26.83 8.43
C PHE A 350 -19.50 -27.31 7.57
N SER A 351 -20.68 -26.71 7.79
CA SER A 351 -21.83 -26.89 6.90
C SER A 351 -21.37 -26.94 5.45
N ASP A 352 -22.08 -27.66 4.57
CA ASP A 352 -21.69 -27.81 3.16
C ASP A 352 -21.40 -26.46 2.45
N ARG A 353 -21.86 -25.35 3.04
CA ARG A 353 -21.44 -23.99 2.71
C ARG A 353 -20.19 -23.60 3.52
N TYR A 354 -19.04 -23.69 2.87
CA TYR A 354 -17.74 -23.25 3.38
C TYR A 354 -17.53 -21.72 3.41
N THR A 355 -18.56 -20.96 3.06
CA THR A 355 -18.50 -19.50 3.00
C THR A 355 -18.46 -18.91 4.42
N PRO A 356 -17.50 -18.03 4.74
CA PRO A 356 -17.41 -17.43 6.08
C PRO A 356 -18.66 -16.62 6.44
N ALA A 357 -19.06 -16.61 7.71
CA ALA A 357 -20.30 -15.98 8.17
C ALA A 357 -20.33 -14.45 7.95
N HIS A 358 -19.17 -13.80 7.98
CA HIS A 358 -19.06 -12.34 7.91
C HIS A 358 -19.08 -11.76 6.49
N ILE A 359 -19.14 -12.59 5.45
CA ILE A 359 -19.00 -12.11 4.07
C ILE A 359 -20.03 -11.05 3.68
N ALA A 360 -21.26 -11.20 4.13
CA ALA A 360 -22.36 -10.29 3.82
C ALA A 360 -22.19 -8.95 4.57
N GLU A 361 -21.64 -8.97 5.78
CA GLU A 361 -21.27 -7.77 6.53
C GLU A 361 -20.13 -7.04 5.80
N TRP A 362 -19.07 -7.76 5.45
CA TRP A 362 -17.88 -7.15 4.86
C TRP A 362 -18.11 -6.60 3.47
N ARG A 363 -18.95 -7.23 2.65
CA ARG A 363 -19.39 -6.65 1.37
C ARG A 363 -20.08 -5.31 1.58
N ARG A 364 -21.00 -5.20 2.55
CA ARG A 364 -21.74 -3.96 2.84
C ARG A 364 -20.90 -2.88 3.51
N ARG A 365 -19.77 -3.24 4.12
CA ARG A 365 -18.90 -2.27 4.78
C ARG A 365 -18.28 -1.29 3.79
N SER A 366 -18.69 -0.02 3.85
CA SER A 366 -18.06 1.07 3.09
C SER A 366 -16.61 1.26 3.51
N LEU A 367 -15.76 1.62 2.54
CA LEU A 367 -14.39 2.05 2.81
C LEU A 367 -14.39 3.39 3.54
N LYS A 368 -13.55 3.53 4.57
CA LYS A 368 -13.25 4.84 5.18
C LYS A 368 -11.75 5.10 5.07
N LEU A 369 -11.39 6.23 4.46
CA LEU A 369 -10.00 6.66 4.25
C LEU A 369 -9.70 7.89 5.12
N THR A 370 -8.51 8.02 5.71
CA THR A 370 -8.20 9.07 6.71
C THR A 370 -8.46 10.50 6.25
N LYS A 371 -8.17 10.85 4.99
CA LYS A 371 -8.50 12.20 4.47
C LYS A 371 -10.01 12.48 4.43
N GLN A 372 -10.84 11.44 4.27
CA GLN A 372 -12.29 11.56 4.39
C GLN A 372 -12.75 11.63 5.84
N VAL A 373 -12.03 10.97 6.76
CA VAL A 373 -12.28 11.09 8.20
C VAL A 373 -12.01 12.52 8.66
N GLU A 374 -10.91 13.14 8.21
CA GLU A 374 -10.61 14.55 8.52
C GLU A 374 -11.65 15.52 7.93
N ALA A 375 -12.15 15.26 6.72
CA ALA A 375 -13.20 16.08 6.10
C ALA A 375 -14.58 15.90 6.76
N ALA A 376 -14.93 14.70 7.21
CA ALA A 376 -16.17 14.41 7.94
C ALA A 376 -16.17 14.99 9.36
N VAL A 377 -14.99 15.09 9.99
CA VAL A 377 -14.81 15.75 11.31
C VAL A 377 -14.96 17.29 11.20
N GLY A 378 -15.07 17.85 9.99
CA GLY A 378 -15.25 19.28 9.73
C GLY A 378 -16.67 19.82 9.92
N THR A 379 -17.69 18.98 10.11
CA THR A 379 -19.03 19.44 10.50
C THR A 379 -19.17 19.40 12.02
N ALA A 380 -19.43 20.57 12.63
CA ALA A 380 -19.46 20.79 14.07
C ALA A 380 -20.40 19.86 14.89
N SER A 381 -21.24 19.07 14.22
CA SER A 381 -22.12 18.06 14.84
C SER A 381 -21.38 16.77 15.22
N ASP A 382 -20.29 16.41 14.53
CA ASP A 382 -19.59 15.12 14.74
C ASP A 382 -18.25 15.30 15.48
N MET A 383 -17.92 16.52 15.90
CA MET A 383 -16.72 16.84 16.71
C MET A 383 -16.76 16.33 18.16
N ALA A 384 -17.84 15.64 18.58
CA ALA A 384 -17.90 15.04 19.90
C ALA A 384 -16.95 13.82 20.05
N GLU A 385 -16.45 13.26 18.95
CA GLU A 385 -15.65 12.03 18.99
C GLU A 385 -14.37 12.12 18.12
N LEU A 386 -13.24 12.49 18.78
CA LEU A 386 -11.81 12.33 18.44
C LEU A 386 -11.05 13.56 17.84
N PRO A 387 -9.71 13.74 18.05
CA PRO A 387 -8.77 13.14 19.01
C PRO A 387 -8.02 14.24 19.79
N TYR A 388 -8.70 15.10 20.54
CA TYR A 388 -8.06 15.66 21.72
C TYR A 388 -8.05 14.53 22.75
N GLY A 389 -6.88 14.06 23.16
CA GLY A 389 -6.79 13.17 24.30
C GLY A 389 -7.54 13.84 25.43
N SER A 390 -8.69 13.26 25.79
CA SER A 390 -9.65 13.71 26.79
C SER A 390 -9.06 14.72 27.78
N LEU A 391 -9.52 15.97 27.72
CA LEU A 391 -9.12 17.00 28.68
C LEU A 391 -9.68 16.60 30.03
N HIS A 392 -8.81 16.43 31.02
CA HIS A 392 -9.23 16.06 32.37
C HIS A 392 -8.81 17.12 33.36
N ARG A 393 -9.72 17.55 34.23
CA ARG A 393 -9.39 18.23 35.46
C ARG A 393 -8.88 17.22 36.47
N TYR A 394 -7.72 17.51 37.04
CA TYR A 394 -7.14 16.73 38.13
C TYR A 394 -6.48 17.67 39.13
N ARG A 395 -7.04 17.74 40.35
CA ARG A 395 -6.51 18.53 41.48
C ARG A 395 -6.14 19.99 41.14
N GLY A 396 -7.03 20.68 40.42
CA GLY A 396 -6.81 22.08 40.04
C GLY A 396 -5.92 22.27 38.81
N TYR A 397 -5.58 21.20 38.07
CA TYR A 397 -4.90 21.25 36.78
C TYR A 397 -5.80 20.73 35.66
N ILE A 398 -5.65 21.29 34.46
CA ILE A 398 -6.17 20.75 33.20
C ILE A 398 -5.05 19.92 32.58
N LEU A 399 -5.30 18.63 32.39
CA LEU A 399 -4.43 17.71 31.70
C LEU A 399 -4.74 17.74 30.20
N CYS A 400 -3.76 18.05 29.36
CA CYS A 400 -3.94 18.13 27.92
C CYS A 400 -2.80 17.48 27.14
N TRP A 401 -3.13 16.85 26.00
CA TRP A 401 -2.14 16.31 25.08
C TRP A 401 -1.81 17.34 23.99
N ILE A 402 -0.55 17.74 23.87
CA ILE A 402 -0.06 18.66 22.84
C ILE A 402 1.16 18.04 22.15
N GLY A 403 1.10 17.83 20.84
CA GLY A 403 2.22 17.30 20.05
C GLY A 403 2.74 15.93 20.54
N GLY A 404 1.85 15.06 21.02
CA GLY A 404 2.23 13.73 21.54
C GLY A 404 2.86 13.75 22.94
N ARG A 405 2.65 14.81 23.72
CA ARG A 405 3.10 14.92 25.12
C ARG A 405 1.94 15.36 26.02
N LEU A 406 1.91 14.85 27.25
CA LEU A 406 0.91 15.19 28.26
C LEU A 406 1.41 16.35 29.13
N PHE A 407 0.61 17.40 29.25
CA PHE A 407 0.88 18.59 30.06
C PHE A 407 -0.15 18.71 31.19
N ALA A 408 0.26 19.28 32.33
CA ALA A 408 -0.62 19.66 33.43
C ALA A 408 -0.58 21.19 33.61
N VAL A 409 -1.69 21.87 33.36
CA VAL A 409 -1.77 23.33 33.39
C VAL A 409 -2.68 23.76 34.55
N PRO A 410 -2.27 24.67 35.46
CA PRO A 410 -3.16 25.14 36.52
C PRO A 410 -4.45 25.73 35.94
N ALA A 411 -5.60 25.29 36.46
CA ALA A 411 -6.93 25.67 35.95
C ALA A 411 -7.26 27.15 36.20
N ASP A 412 -6.56 27.81 37.11
CA ASP A 412 -6.69 29.22 37.47
C ASP A 412 -5.65 30.14 36.81
N ALA A 413 -4.82 29.62 35.90
CA ALA A 413 -3.81 30.40 35.21
C ALA A 413 -4.46 31.36 34.19
N ALA A 414 -4.91 32.51 34.68
CA ALA A 414 -5.64 33.53 33.91
C ALA A 414 -4.81 34.20 32.79
N ALA A 415 -3.50 33.93 32.71
CA ALA A 415 -2.61 34.47 31.69
C ALA A 415 -1.38 33.58 31.46
N PHE A 416 -1.56 32.28 31.24
CA PHE A 416 -0.44 31.42 30.85
C PHE A 416 -0.18 31.52 29.35
N ASN A 417 0.90 32.19 28.95
CA ASN A 417 1.40 32.13 27.59
C ASN A 417 2.65 31.23 27.54
N PRO A 418 2.56 29.97 27.08
CA PRO A 418 3.71 29.05 27.05
C PRO A 418 4.86 29.50 26.15
N ARG A 419 4.65 30.53 25.30
CA ARG A 419 5.71 31.12 24.48
C ARG A 419 6.46 32.26 25.18
N ARG A 420 5.87 32.88 26.22
CA ARG A 420 6.39 34.11 26.84
C ARG A 420 6.74 33.95 28.33
N ASP A 421 5.97 33.14 29.05
CA ASP A 421 6.09 32.96 30.50
C ASP A 421 6.73 31.59 30.78
N LEU A 422 8.07 31.55 30.74
CA LEU A 422 8.84 30.42 31.22
C LEU A 422 8.64 30.32 32.74
N VAL A 423 7.69 29.49 33.16
CA VAL A 423 7.70 28.91 34.51
C VAL A 423 9.03 28.17 34.67
N PRO A 424 9.73 28.25 35.82
CA PRO A 424 11.00 27.58 36.01
C PRO A 424 10.94 26.11 35.58
N ALA A 425 12.02 25.59 35.00
CA ALA A 425 12.14 24.23 34.46
C ALA A 425 11.75 23.09 35.45
N SER A 426 11.46 23.42 36.72
CA SER A 426 10.88 22.52 37.71
C SER A 426 9.43 22.14 37.43
N VAL A 427 8.66 22.94 36.68
CA VAL A 427 7.22 22.69 36.42
C VAL A 427 6.96 22.02 35.08
N LEU A 428 7.81 22.25 34.07
CA LEU A 428 7.69 21.62 32.75
C LEU A 428 8.78 20.55 32.58
N GLN A 429 8.49 19.31 32.97
CA GLN A 429 9.31 18.15 32.63
C GLN A 429 8.53 17.21 31.71
N ASP A 430 9.18 16.77 30.62
CA ASP A 430 8.78 15.60 29.84
C ASP A 430 8.65 14.40 30.79
N MET A 431 7.44 13.94 31.03
CA MET A 431 7.19 12.78 31.87
C MET A 431 6.20 11.84 31.20
N LYS A 432 6.48 10.54 31.28
CA LYS A 432 5.46 9.50 31.07
C LYS A 432 4.33 9.71 32.10
N THR A 433 3.13 9.22 31.79
CA THR A 433 1.89 9.49 32.57
C THR A 433 2.04 9.24 34.08
N ALA A 434 2.72 8.15 34.48
CA ALA A 434 2.86 7.75 35.89
C ALA A 434 3.72 8.72 36.75
N PRO A 435 4.94 9.14 36.32
CA PRO A 435 5.71 10.14 37.07
C PRO A 435 5.04 11.52 37.20
N LEU A 436 4.24 11.93 36.21
CA LEU A 436 3.51 13.21 36.25
C LEU A 436 2.41 13.16 37.32
N LEU A 437 1.60 12.10 37.33
CA LEU A 437 0.56 11.88 38.34
C LEU A 437 1.17 11.82 39.75
N ALA A 438 2.30 11.15 39.94
CA ALA A 438 3.00 11.09 41.22
C ALA A 438 3.54 12.45 41.72
N LYS A 439 3.77 13.42 40.82
CA LYS A 439 4.10 14.81 41.21
C LYS A 439 2.86 15.62 41.53
N VAL A 440 1.78 15.47 40.76
CA VAL A 440 0.49 16.13 41.05
C VAL A 440 -0.10 15.62 42.38
N ASP A 441 0.10 14.34 42.71
CA ASP A 441 -0.34 13.73 43.97
C ASP A 441 0.35 14.29 45.22
N LYS A 442 1.53 14.91 45.07
CA LYS A 442 2.27 15.56 46.16
C LYS A 442 1.82 16.99 46.46
N ALA A 443 0.93 17.57 45.65
CA ALA A 443 0.37 18.90 45.91
C ALA A 443 -0.73 18.81 47.00
N PRO A 444 -0.76 19.73 47.99
CA PRO A 444 -1.72 19.67 49.07
C PRO A 444 -3.08 20.19 48.60
N ARG A 445 -4.00 19.28 48.26
CA ARG A 445 -5.47 19.45 48.19
C ARG A 445 -6.10 18.08 47.89
N GLY A 446 -7.34 17.89 48.36
CA GLY A 446 -8.00 16.60 48.65
C GLY A 446 -8.11 15.54 47.54
N GLU A 447 -8.60 14.37 47.94
CA GLU A 447 -8.90 13.23 47.08
C GLU A 447 -10.04 13.56 46.10
N GLU A 448 -9.69 13.88 44.86
CA GLU A 448 -10.65 14.02 43.76
C GLU A 448 -10.23 13.16 42.56
N ALA A 449 -11.21 12.52 41.93
CA ALA A 449 -11.04 11.73 40.71
C ALA A 449 -10.87 12.61 39.46
N LEU A 450 -10.30 12.04 38.40
CA LEU A 450 -10.24 12.68 37.07
C LEU A 450 -11.64 13.04 36.58
N GLN A 451 -11.88 14.32 36.30
CA GLN A 451 -13.16 14.80 35.74
C GLN A 451 -12.95 15.30 34.31
N PRO A 452 -13.77 14.91 33.33
CA PRO A 452 -13.70 15.47 31.99
C PRO A 452 -14.02 16.98 32.01
N VAL A 453 -13.34 17.76 31.17
CA VAL A 453 -13.56 19.21 31.04
C VAL A 453 -14.60 19.49 29.95
N GLY A 454 -15.64 20.29 30.27
CA GLY A 454 -16.63 20.75 29.30
C GLY A 454 -16.04 21.74 28.29
N VAL A 455 -16.62 21.81 27.09
CA VAL A 455 -16.13 22.66 25.99
C VAL A 455 -16.12 24.15 26.38
N ASP A 456 -17.08 24.58 27.19
CA ASP A 456 -17.20 25.97 27.66
C ASP A 456 -16.16 26.34 28.73
N ASP A 457 -15.47 25.35 29.31
CA ASP A 457 -14.49 25.53 30.38
C ASP A 457 -13.03 25.56 29.86
N VAL A 458 -12.83 25.52 28.53
CA VAL A 458 -11.49 25.57 27.92
C VAL A 458 -11.02 27.03 27.85
N PRO A 459 -9.90 27.41 28.49
CA PRO A 459 -9.39 28.78 28.42
C PRO A 459 -9.15 29.22 26.97
N ALA A 460 -9.57 30.44 26.61
CA ALA A 460 -9.48 30.98 25.25
C ALA A 460 -8.06 30.93 24.63
N TRP A 461 -7.01 30.96 25.45
CA TRP A 461 -5.63 30.85 24.98
C TRP A 461 -5.25 29.41 24.56
N LEU A 462 -5.88 28.38 25.13
CA LEU A 462 -5.66 26.99 24.71
C LEU A 462 -6.14 26.78 23.26
N ALA A 463 -7.18 27.49 22.84
CA ALA A 463 -7.66 27.51 21.46
C ALA A 463 -6.65 28.16 20.48
N THR A 464 -5.79 29.07 20.96
CA THR A 464 -4.75 29.73 20.13
C THR A 464 -3.45 28.94 19.97
N LEU A 465 -3.23 27.90 20.79
CA LEU A 465 -2.08 26.99 20.65
C LEU A 465 -2.17 26.06 19.43
N ALA A 466 -3.32 26.01 18.77
CA ALA A 466 -3.64 25.09 17.67
C ALA A 466 -3.04 25.45 16.30
N VAL A 467 -2.12 26.41 16.19
CA VAL A 467 -1.50 26.76 14.91
C VAL A 467 -0.25 25.90 14.68
N LEU A 468 -0.44 24.73 14.08
CA LEU A 468 0.65 23.91 13.55
C LEU A 468 1.48 24.74 12.53
N PRO A 469 2.81 24.53 12.45
CA PRO A 469 3.62 25.15 11.41
C PRO A 469 3.06 24.77 10.03
N LYS A 470 2.64 25.77 9.24
CA LYS A 470 2.14 25.53 7.88
C LYS A 470 3.28 25.77 6.90
N ASN A 471 3.72 24.73 6.21
CA ASN A 471 4.65 24.89 5.09
C ASN A 471 3.94 25.71 4.00
N ILE A 472 4.57 26.80 3.57
CA ILE A 472 4.04 27.72 2.57
C ILE A 472 4.63 27.38 1.21
N GLU A 473 5.96 27.31 1.12
CA GLU A 473 6.67 26.99 -0.12
C GLU A 473 8.13 26.59 0.12
N ALA A 474 8.75 26.00 -0.91
CA ALA A 474 10.18 25.80 -1.02
C ALA A 474 10.82 26.97 -1.80
N TYR A 475 11.94 27.51 -1.32
CA TYR A 475 12.66 28.61 -1.97
C TYR A 475 14.18 28.50 -1.73
N CYS A 476 14.97 28.39 -2.80
CA CYS A 476 16.44 28.37 -2.80
C CYS A 476 17.10 27.44 -1.75
N GLY A 477 16.58 26.22 -1.58
CA GLY A 477 17.10 25.24 -0.62
C GLY A 477 16.55 25.38 0.81
N TYR A 478 15.52 26.21 1.01
CA TYR A 478 14.82 26.41 2.29
C TYR A 478 13.32 26.11 2.14
N ASN A 479 12.69 25.65 3.21
CA ASN A 479 11.24 25.65 3.38
C ASN A 479 10.83 26.94 4.09
N ILE A 480 9.93 27.71 3.49
CA ILE A 480 9.29 28.85 4.14
C ILE A 480 8.07 28.33 4.89
N VAL A 481 8.12 28.42 6.22
CA VAL A 481 7.06 27.92 7.11
C VAL A 481 6.43 29.09 7.84
N ARG A 482 5.09 29.16 7.84
CA ARG A 482 4.35 30.15 8.64
C ARG A 482 4.08 29.60 10.03
N ILE A 483 4.51 30.35 11.04
CA ILE A 483 4.26 30.05 12.45
C ILE A 483 3.63 31.30 13.06
N ALA A 484 2.33 31.23 13.39
CA ALA A 484 1.53 32.40 13.74
C ALA A 484 1.55 33.50 12.64
N GLU A 485 2.08 34.68 12.95
CA GLU A 485 2.15 35.84 12.06
C GLU A 485 3.51 36.03 11.37
N TYR A 486 4.44 35.09 11.56
CA TYR A 486 5.80 35.16 11.01
C TYR A 486 6.07 34.06 9.98
N PHE A 487 6.96 34.38 9.04
CA PHE A 487 7.51 33.43 8.08
C PHE A 487 8.94 33.07 8.50
N HIS A 488 9.29 31.79 8.36
CA HIS A 488 10.57 31.25 8.78
C HIS A 488 11.19 30.49 7.62
N ALA A 489 12.40 30.87 7.24
CA ALA A 489 13.21 30.13 6.29
C ALA A 489 13.98 29.01 7.02
N ILE A 490 13.66 27.75 6.72
CA ILE A 490 14.28 26.58 7.37
C ILE A 490 15.02 25.79 6.29
N PRO A 491 16.34 25.52 6.41
CA PRO A 491 17.06 24.73 5.41
C PRO A 491 16.36 23.40 5.14
N GLN A 492 16.23 23.03 3.86
CA GLN A 492 15.71 21.73 3.46
C GLN A 492 16.65 20.65 4.03
N GLY A 493 16.09 19.74 4.85
CA GLY A 493 16.85 18.75 5.63
C GLY A 493 16.87 19.01 7.14
N VAL A 494 16.50 20.22 7.60
CA VAL A 494 16.30 20.50 9.03
C VAL A 494 14.83 20.32 9.41
N ASN A 495 14.56 19.45 10.39
CA ASN A 495 13.20 19.22 10.88
C ASN A 495 12.71 20.39 11.76
N ALA A 496 11.70 21.12 11.27
CA ALA A 496 11.09 22.26 11.96
C ALA A 496 10.47 21.90 13.33
N ALA A 497 10.00 20.67 13.52
CA ALA A 497 9.29 20.25 14.72
C ALA A 497 10.21 19.82 15.87
N GLY A 498 11.44 19.38 15.60
CA GLY A 498 12.40 18.89 16.61
C GLY A 498 13.24 19.98 17.28
N HIS A 499 13.13 21.22 16.81
CA HIS A 499 14.17 22.22 17.00
C HIS A 499 13.58 23.63 17.26
N LEU A 500 12.52 23.70 18.06
CA LEU A 500 11.84 24.94 18.45
C LEU A 500 12.78 25.98 19.10
N ASP A 501 13.80 25.54 19.85
CA ASP A 501 14.81 26.43 20.44
C ASP A 501 15.78 27.02 19.39
N SER A 502 16.06 26.30 18.30
CA SER A 502 16.85 26.80 17.17
C SER A 502 16.06 27.70 16.23
N LEU A 503 14.72 27.63 16.22
CA LEU A 503 13.88 28.58 15.46
C LEU A 503 14.03 30.03 15.95
N ARG A 504 14.48 30.25 17.20
CA ARG A 504 14.83 31.59 17.71
C ARG A 504 16.02 32.23 16.98
N ARG A 505 16.85 31.43 16.31
CA ARG A 505 17.97 31.93 15.49
C ARG A 505 17.53 32.39 14.09
N TYR A 506 16.30 32.08 13.70
CA TYR A 506 15.78 32.29 12.34
C TYR A 506 14.40 32.96 12.38
N HIS A 507 14.34 34.25 12.71
CA HIS A 507 13.16 35.06 12.39
C HIS A 507 13.37 35.72 11.03
N VAL A 508 12.50 35.42 10.05
CA VAL A 508 12.66 35.96 8.71
C VAL A 508 11.33 36.42 8.11
N GLY A 509 10.89 37.59 8.57
CA GLY A 509 9.86 38.40 7.93
C GLY A 509 8.44 38.21 8.49
N THR A 510 7.68 39.30 8.50
CA THR A 510 6.22 39.28 8.68
C THR A 510 5.50 39.04 7.34
N THR A 511 6.23 39.01 6.22
CA THR A 511 5.73 38.65 4.89
C THR A 511 6.63 37.61 4.21
N ILE A 512 6.10 36.92 3.20
CA ILE A 512 6.85 35.91 2.41
C ILE A 512 8.02 36.57 1.67
N GLU A 513 7.85 37.79 1.18
CA GLU A 513 8.87 38.53 0.42
C GLU A 513 10.09 38.85 1.29
N GLN A 514 9.86 39.18 2.57
CA GLN A 514 10.94 39.38 3.54
C GLN A 514 11.69 38.08 3.84
N ALA A 515 10.98 36.95 3.87
CA ALA A 515 11.59 35.62 3.99
C ALA A 515 12.51 35.32 2.80
N ARG A 516 12.02 35.51 1.57
CA ARG A 516 12.77 35.29 0.33
C ARG A 516 14.01 36.17 0.22
N SER A 517 13.87 37.47 0.46
CA SER A 517 14.98 38.43 0.35
C SER A 517 16.16 38.08 1.28
N LYS A 518 15.88 37.53 2.46
CA LYS A 518 16.95 37.09 3.36
C LYS A 518 17.60 35.77 2.90
N ILE A 519 16.81 34.84 2.34
CA ILE A 519 17.35 33.62 1.74
C ILE A 519 18.30 34.00 0.60
N ASP A 520 17.93 34.94 -0.25
CA ASP A 520 18.78 35.43 -1.35
C ASP A 520 20.11 36.00 -0.82
N HIS A 521 20.07 36.75 0.28
CA HIS A 521 21.27 37.28 0.95
C HIS A 521 22.17 36.18 1.53
N LEU A 522 21.59 35.13 2.12
CA LEU A 522 22.34 33.98 2.66
C LEU A 522 23.02 33.18 1.53
N VAL A 523 22.34 33.01 0.41
CA VAL A 523 22.89 32.35 -0.78
C VAL A 523 24.04 33.17 -1.38
N GLN A 524 23.92 34.50 -1.42
CA GLN A 524 24.96 35.40 -1.94
C GLN A 524 26.23 35.45 -1.06
N GLN A 525 26.13 35.14 0.23
CA GLN A 525 27.27 35.17 1.16
C GLN A 525 28.13 33.89 1.17
N GLY A 526 27.79 32.88 0.38
CA GLY A 526 28.67 31.72 0.16
C GLY A 526 28.84 30.76 1.34
N GLU A 527 28.02 30.86 2.39
CA GLU A 527 28.07 29.97 3.57
C GLU A 527 27.48 28.56 3.32
N ALA A 528 27.09 28.22 2.09
CA ALA A 528 26.50 26.93 1.74
C ALA A 528 27.45 26.04 0.91
N SER A 529 28.53 25.53 1.51
CA SER A 529 29.14 24.29 1.01
C SER A 529 28.30 23.13 1.52
N GLN A 530 27.26 22.73 0.79
CA GLN A 530 26.47 21.54 1.13
C GLN A 530 27.37 20.29 1.10
N PRO A 531 27.33 19.42 2.13
CA PRO A 531 28.01 18.13 2.09
C PRO A 531 27.40 17.23 0.99
N PRO A 532 28.16 16.26 0.45
CA PRO A 532 27.61 15.28 -0.48
C PRO A 532 26.38 14.59 0.10
N HIS A 533 25.30 14.53 -0.67
CA HIS A 533 24.03 13.96 -0.26
C HIS A 533 23.75 12.68 -1.07
N LEU A 534 23.66 11.52 -0.41
CA LEU A 534 23.23 10.28 -1.09
C LEU A 534 21.78 10.46 -1.53
N ILE A 535 21.54 10.38 -2.84
CA ILE A 535 20.21 10.49 -3.42
C ILE A 535 19.52 9.13 -3.36
N GLU A 536 20.21 8.08 -3.84
CA GLU A 536 19.69 6.72 -3.82
C GLU A 536 20.79 5.66 -3.94
N SER A 537 20.46 4.43 -3.53
CA SER A 537 21.22 3.22 -3.82
C SER A 537 20.41 2.37 -4.78
N VAL A 538 20.96 2.12 -5.97
CA VAL A 538 20.28 1.42 -7.06
C VAL A 538 20.77 -0.02 -7.11
N ASP A 539 20.12 -0.90 -6.34
CA ASP A 539 20.55 -2.30 -6.18
C ASP A 539 20.71 -3.04 -7.49
N TYR A 540 19.78 -2.83 -8.43
CA TYR A 540 19.86 -3.48 -9.73
C TYR A 540 21.00 -2.91 -10.59
N LEU A 541 21.46 -1.68 -10.37
CA LEU A 541 22.65 -1.15 -11.06
C LEU A 541 23.95 -1.37 -10.26
N GLU A 542 23.85 -1.95 -9.07
CA GLU A 542 24.94 -2.09 -8.10
C GLU A 542 25.69 -0.77 -7.92
N ALA A 543 24.97 0.35 -7.77
CA ALA A 543 25.55 1.70 -7.72
C ALA A 543 24.84 2.61 -6.72
N ASN A 544 25.55 3.60 -6.20
CA ASN A 544 25.00 4.71 -5.40
C ASN A 544 24.98 5.99 -6.24
N ILE A 545 23.91 6.76 -6.18
CA ILE A 545 23.83 8.09 -6.80
C ILE A 545 23.94 9.15 -5.71
N VAL A 546 24.95 10.03 -5.80
CA VAL A 546 25.22 11.09 -4.82
C VAL A 546 25.10 12.45 -5.49
N TYR A 547 24.43 13.42 -4.87
CA TYR A 547 24.40 14.79 -5.33
C TYR A 547 25.42 15.64 -4.59
N TYR A 548 26.26 16.35 -5.33
CA TYR A 548 27.26 17.25 -4.76
C TYR A 548 27.60 18.38 -5.73
N ARG A 549 27.61 19.64 -5.23
CA ARG A 549 27.98 20.85 -5.98
C ARG A 549 27.27 20.99 -7.35
N GLY A 550 25.97 20.71 -7.40
CA GLY A 550 25.18 20.91 -8.63
C GLY A 550 25.18 19.74 -9.60
N ARG A 551 25.71 18.57 -9.22
CA ARG A 551 25.79 17.38 -10.08
C ARG A 551 25.47 16.08 -9.35
N TYR A 552 24.98 15.12 -10.11
CA TYR A 552 24.73 13.73 -9.70
C TYR A 552 25.92 12.85 -10.09
N PHE A 553 26.33 12.01 -9.16
CA PHE A 553 27.48 11.11 -9.24
C PHE A 553 26.98 9.67 -9.12
N GLY A 554 26.98 8.91 -10.21
CA GLY A 554 26.73 7.47 -10.22
C GLY A 554 28.00 6.69 -9.87
N LEU A 555 28.02 6.07 -8.70
CA LEU A 555 29.16 5.39 -8.08
C LEU A 555 28.89 3.88 -7.96
N PRO A 556 29.40 3.04 -8.87
CA PRO A 556 29.31 1.58 -8.75
C PRO A 556 29.90 1.08 -7.43
N TRP A 557 29.24 0.14 -6.76
CA TRP A 557 29.69 -0.46 -5.51
C TRP A 557 31.05 -1.15 -5.65
N ALA A 558 31.38 -1.63 -6.84
CA ALA A 558 32.69 -2.21 -7.18
C ALA A 558 33.86 -1.24 -6.93
N LEU A 559 33.62 0.07 -6.84
CA LEU A 559 34.64 1.05 -6.48
C LEU A 559 35.03 1.02 -5.00
N GLY A 560 34.22 0.42 -4.13
CA GLY A 560 34.42 0.48 -2.68
C GLY A 560 34.22 1.89 -2.13
N LYS A 561 35.05 2.29 -1.16
CA LYS A 561 34.94 3.61 -0.51
C LYS A 561 35.46 4.71 -1.43
N VAL A 562 34.58 5.62 -1.83
CA VAL A 562 34.90 6.76 -2.71
C VAL A 562 34.70 8.07 -1.95
N ASP A 563 35.70 8.96 -2.01
CA ASP A 563 35.58 10.34 -1.53
C ASP A 563 35.00 11.23 -2.63
N VAL A 564 33.70 11.50 -2.55
CA VAL A 564 32.95 12.32 -3.53
C VAL A 564 33.46 13.76 -3.57
N THR A 565 34.05 14.26 -2.48
CA THR A 565 34.54 15.64 -2.42
C THR A 565 35.82 15.88 -3.23
N ALA A 566 36.55 14.80 -3.52
CA ALA A 566 37.78 14.79 -4.30
C ALA A 566 37.57 14.48 -5.79
N LEU A 567 36.33 14.18 -6.21
CA LEU A 567 36.03 13.84 -7.60
C LEU A 567 36.03 15.10 -8.50
N PRO A 568 36.68 15.06 -9.68
CA PRO A 568 36.72 16.19 -10.60
C PRO A 568 35.32 16.55 -11.11
N GLN A 569 35.05 17.85 -11.26
CA GLN A 569 33.70 18.32 -11.62
C GLN A 569 33.36 18.19 -13.11
N ALA A 570 34.29 17.83 -13.98
CA ALA A 570 34.05 17.77 -15.42
C ALA A 570 33.11 16.60 -15.80
N GLU A 571 32.32 16.77 -16.87
CA GLU A 571 31.58 15.67 -17.50
C GLU A 571 32.58 14.63 -18.00
N GLN A 572 32.72 13.54 -17.25
CA GLN A 572 33.60 12.45 -17.63
C GLN A 572 32.99 11.13 -17.19
N ASP A 573 32.75 10.24 -18.16
CA ASP A 573 32.74 8.81 -17.89
C ASP A 573 34.19 8.41 -17.63
N SER A 574 34.53 8.20 -16.36
CA SER A 574 35.78 7.54 -16.02
C SER A 574 35.56 6.03 -15.90
N GLU A 575 36.65 5.26 -15.91
CA GLU A 575 36.59 3.81 -15.67
C GLU A 575 35.87 3.45 -14.35
N GLY A 576 35.70 4.40 -13.43
CA GLY A 576 35.04 4.18 -12.16
C GLY A 576 33.60 4.65 -12.03
N TRP A 577 33.26 5.87 -12.44
CA TRP A 577 32.02 6.55 -12.04
C TRP A 577 31.47 7.50 -13.11
N ILE A 578 30.20 7.89 -12.97
CA ILE A 578 29.45 8.71 -13.94
C ILE A 578 29.06 10.03 -13.28
N ALA A 579 29.23 11.16 -13.98
CA ALA A 579 28.81 12.48 -13.52
C ALA A 579 27.86 13.12 -14.53
N ASP A 580 26.74 13.69 -14.06
CA ASP A 580 25.84 14.49 -14.89
C ASP A 580 25.11 15.57 -14.08
N ALA A 581 24.60 16.59 -14.74
CA ALA A 581 23.73 17.59 -14.11
C ALA A 581 22.28 17.07 -13.95
N ASP A 582 21.91 16.04 -14.71
CA ASP A 582 20.59 15.41 -14.71
C ASP A 582 20.66 13.96 -14.20
N ILE A 583 19.83 13.64 -13.21
CA ILE A 583 19.78 12.31 -12.59
C ILE A 583 19.29 11.24 -13.57
N GLU A 584 18.38 11.58 -14.49
CA GLU A 584 17.88 10.65 -15.50
C GLU A 584 19.00 10.21 -16.45
N ARG A 585 19.90 11.14 -16.80
CA ARG A 585 21.08 10.82 -17.62
C ARG A 585 22.08 9.94 -16.87
N VAL A 586 22.24 10.12 -15.56
CA VAL A 586 23.04 9.20 -14.74
C VAL A 586 22.43 7.81 -14.76
N HIS A 587 21.11 7.69 -14.62
CA HIS A 587 20.39 6.42 -14.72
C HIS A 587 20.56 5.75 -16.09
N GLU A 588 20.31 6.48 -17.18
CA GLU A 588 20.45 5.96 -18.54
C GLU A 588 21.87 5.43 -18.79
N ARG A 589 22.89 6.15 -18.33
CA ARG A 589 24.29 5.77 -18.53
C ARG A 589 24.70 4.59 -17.64
N LEU A 590 24.20 4.50 -16.41
CA LEU A 590 24.39 3.31 -15.56
C LEU A 590 23.68 2.08 -16.15
N MET A 591 22.45 2.25 -16.67
CA MET A 591 21.69 1.21 -17.36
C MET A 591 22.38 0.73 -18.65
N ALA A 592 22.88 1.66 -19.46
CA ALA A 592 23.63 1.33 -20.67
C ALA A 592 24.91 0.55 -20.34
N ARG A 593 25.61 0.94 -19.27
CA ARG A 593 26.81 0.25 -18.77
C ARG A 593 26.49 -1.18 -18.30
N ARG A 594 25.36 -1.39 -17.61
CA ARG A 594 24.91 -2.73 -17.21
C ARG A 594 24.44 -3.57 -18.41
N SER A 595 23.72 -2.97 -19.36
CA SER A 595 23.25 -3.66 -20.57
C SER A 595 24.41 -4.18 -21.43
N LEU A 596 25.52 -3.43 -21.48
CA LEU A 596 26.78 -3.88 -22.10
C LEU A 596 27.43 -5.06 -21.36
N GLN A 597 27.28 -5.16 -20.03
CA GLN A 597 27.78 -6.30 -19.24
C GLN A 597 26.89 -7.56 -19.35
N LEU A 598 25.62 -7.39 -19.71
CA LEU A 598 24.62 -8.46 -19.88
C LEU A 598 24.55 -9.04 -21.31
N THR A 599 25.43 -8.63 -22.22
CA THR A 599 25.47 -9.17 -23.60
C THR A 599 26.69 -10.08 -23.77
N PRO A 600 26.53 -11.37 -24.14
CA PRO A 600 27.67 -12.25 -24.35
C PRO A 600 28.56 -11.74 -25.50
N LYS A 601 29.83 -11.51 -25.20
CA LYS A 601 30.83 -11.06 -26.18
C LYS A 601 31.80 -12.18 -26.51
N LEU A 602 31.81 -12.62 -27.77
CA LEU A 602 32.85 -13.53 -28.25
C LEU A 602 34.21 -12.84 -28.15
N LEU A 603 35.11 -13.38 -27.34
CA LEU A 603 36.49 -12.90 -27.23
C LEU A 603 37.34 -13.47 -28.36
N LYS A 604 37.29 -14.80 -28.56
CA LYS A 604 37.95 -15.50 -29.67
C LYS A 604 37.54 -16.98 -29.72
N SER A 605 37.95 -17.65 -30.79
CA SER A 605 37.82 -19.10 -30.96
C SER A 605 39.19 -19.78 -30.92
N VAL A 606 39.34 -20.84 -30.13
CA VAL A 606 40.61 -21.59 -29.96
C VAL A 606 40.28 -23.08 -29.85
N ASP A 607 40.97 -23.92 -30.64
CA ASP A 607 40.92 -25.40 -30.63
C ASP A 607 39.50 -25.99 -30.46
N GLY A 608 38.58 -25.56 -31.33
CA GLY A 608 37.20 -26.07 -31.33
C GLY A 608 36.33 -25.56 -30.18
N CYS A 609 36.76 -24.51 -29.47
CA CYS A 609 35.98 -23.83 -28.43
C CYS A 609 35.83 -22.33 -28.73
N ASN A 610 34.73 -21.75 -28.28
CA ASN A 610 34.52 -20.30 -28.19
C ASN A 610 34.79 -19.81 -26.78
N LEU A 611 35.59 -18.75 -26.66
CA LEU A 611 35.77 -18.01 -25.42
C LEU A 611 34.80 -16.84 -25.42
N VAL A 612 33.79 -16.86 -24.55
CA VAL A 612 32.75 -15.84 -24.48
C VAL A 612 32.84 -15.14 -23.14
N LEU A 613 32.99 -13.81 -23.15
CA LEU A 613 32.85 -12.98 -21.97
C LEU A 613 31.37 -12.72 -21.72
N PHE A 614 30.86 -13.14 -20.59
CA PHE A 614 29.49 -12.89 -20.18
C PHE A 614 29.46 -12.63 -18.68
N GLN A 615 28.79 -11.56 -18.25
CA GLN A 615 28.86 -11.06 -16.87
C GLN A 615 30.33 -10.84 -16.45
N ASN A 616 30.81 -11.58 -15.43
CA ASN A 616 32.17 -11.47 -14.88
C ASN A 616 33.03 -12.73 -15.15
N GLY A 617 32.64 -13.59 -16.10
CA GLY A 617 33.34 -14.85 -16.40
C GLY A 617 33.68 -15.04 -17.87
N ILE A 618 34.77 -15.75 -18.15
CA ILE A 618 35.11 -16.21 -19.50
C ILE A 618 34.64 -17.66 -19.63
N PHE A 619 33.57 -17.86 -20.39
CA PHE A 619 33.00 -19.16 -20.68
C PHE A 619 33.74 -19.81 -21.84
N ILE A 620 34.15 -21.06 -21.63
CA ILE A 620 34.78 -21.94 -22.62
C ILE A 620 33.69 -22.85 -23.15
N ILE A 621 33.27 -22.63 -24.40
CA ILE A 621 32.12 -23.30 -25.01
C ILE A 621 32.59 -24.16 -26.19
N PRO A 622 32.60 -25.49 -26.08
CA PRO A 622 32.90 -26.38 -27.20
C PRO A 622 31.95 -26.17 -28.39
N HIS A 623 32.48 -26.04 -29.60
CA HIS A 623 31.70 -25.82 -30.83
C HIS A 623 30.65 -26.91 -31.07
N ARG A 624 30.93 -28.15 -30.62
CA ARG A 624 30.03 -29.30 -30.76
C ARG A 624 28.70 -29.16 -30.01
N LEU A 625 28.61 -28.26 -29.02
CA LEU A 625 27.38 -28.04 -28.26
C LEU A 625 26.37 -27.16 -29.00
N GLY A 626 26.76 -26.53 -30.12
CA GLY A 626 25.87 -25.63 -30.85
C GLY A 626 25.56 -24.34 -30.09
N GLY A 627 24.37 -23.79 -30.29
CA GLY A 627 23.91 -22.60 -29.59
C GLY A 627 23.62 -22.90 -28.12
N ILE A 628 24.30 -22.22 -27.21
CA ILE A 628 24.08 -22.32 -25.77
C ILE A 628 23.46 -21.02 -25.26
N ASP A 629 22.41 -21.15 -24.48
CA ASP A 629 21.87 -20.04 -23.71
C ASP A 629 22.70 -19.84 -22.44
N LEU A 630 23.45 -18.74 -22.38
CA LEU A 630 24.28 -18.40 -21.20
C LEU A 630 23.48 -17.70 -20.09
N SER A 631 22.19 -17.43 -20.31
CA SER A 631 21.32 -16.78 -19.32
C SER A 631 20.69 -17.77 -18.31
N THR A 632 20.81 -19.07 -18.54
CA THR A 632 20.34 -20.11 -17.61
C THR A 632 21.28 -20.26 -16.40
N SER A 633 20.76 -20.80 -15.29
CA SER A 633 21.53 -20.92 -14.04
C SER A 633 22.75 -21.84 -14.23
N GLY A 634 23.84 -21.61 -13.46
CA GLY A 634 25.11 -22.33 -13.65
C GLY A 634 25.03 -23.85 -13.53
N ASP A 635 23.99 -24.37 -12.88
CA ASP A 635 23.72 -25.81 -12.74
C ASP A 635 23.04 -26.43 -13.99
N ASP A 636 22.48 -25.60 -14.87
CA ASP A 636 21.80 -26.00 -16.12
C ASP A 636 22.73 -25.95 -17.35
N LEU A 637 23.93 -25.40 -17.21
CA LEU A 637 24.92 -25.39 -18.29
C LEU A 637 25.43 -26.82 -18.54
N PRO A 638 25.66 -27.22 -19.80
CA PRO A 638 26.29 -28.51 -20.10
C PRO A 638 27.60 -28.66 -19.34
N GLN A 639 27.87 -29.85 -18.81
CA GLN A 639 29.05 -30.11 -17.97
C GLN A 639 30.38 -29.82 -18.68
N GLU A 640 30.36 -29.78 -20.02
CA GLU A 640 31.52 -29.45 -20.84
C GLU A 640 31.80 -27.94 -20.96
N VAL A 641 30.87 -27.07 -20.55
CA VAL A 641 31.10 -25.63 -20.45
C VAL A 641 31.91 -25.34 -19.20
N ARG A 642 33.07 -24.71 -19.37
CA ARG A 642 33.97 -24.34 -18.26
C ARG A 642 34.08 -22.84 -18.11
N ILE A 643 34.36 -22.36 -16.92
CA ILE A 643 34.53 -20.93 -16.63
C ILE A 643 35.98 -20.67 -16.23
N ALA A 644 36.61 -19.67 -16.85
CA ALA A 644 37.95 -19.19 -16.54
C ALA A 644 37.91 -17.72 -16.11
N ARG A 645 38.92 -17.29 -15.34
CA ARG A 645 39.04 -15.91 -14.86
C ARG A 645 39.86 -15.04 -15.81
N SER A 646 40.58 -15.64 -16.76
CA SER A 646 41.37 -14.94 -17.76
C SER A 646 41.52 -15.74 -19.06
N VAL A 647 41.77 -15.06 -20.18
CA VAL A 647 42.01 -15.71 -21.48
C VAL A 647 43.19 -16.70 -21.43
N PRO A 648 44.36 -16.38 -20.82
CA PRO A 648 45.48 -17.31 -20.72
C PRO A 648 45.19 -18.53 -19.83
N GLU A 649 44.29 -18.41 -18.85
CA GLU A 649 43.81 -19.54 -18.07
C GLU A 649 42.87 -20.43 -18.90
N ALA A 650 41.95 -19.81 -19.66
CA ALA A 650 41.05 -20.53 -20.54
C ALA A 650 41.81 -21.38 -21.58
N GLU A 651 42.85 -20.81 -22.20
CA GLU A 651 43.70 -21.52 -23.15
C GLU A 651 44.46 -22.68 -22.50
N ARG A 652 44.96 -22.50 -21.27
CA ARG A 652 45.59 -23.59 -20.51
C ARG A 652 44.60 -24.71 -20.18
N LEU A 653 43.35 -24.37 -19.87
CA LEU A 653 42.29 -25.36 -19.60
C LEU A 653 41.90 -26.13 -20.86
N ILE A 654 41.85 -25.47 -22.02
CA ILE A 654 41.62 -26.11 -23.32
C ILE A 654 42.78 -27.07 -23.64
N ALA A 655 44.03 -26.59 -23.53
CA ALA A 655 45.22 -27.40 -23.80
C ALA A 655 45.33 -28.63 -22.87
N LYS A 656 44.90 -28.52 -21.60
CA LYS A 656 44.85 -29.64 -20.65
C LYS A 656 43.69 -30.61 -20.93
N GLY A 657 42.58 -30.15 -21.47
CA GLY A 657 41.41 -30.98 -21.80
C GLY A 657 41.59 -31.85 -23.05
N LEU A 658 42.57 -31.54 -23.91
CA LEU A 658 42.92 -32.30 -25.12
C LEU A 658 43.85 -33.51 -24.86
N GLN A 659 44.31 -33.70 -23.62
CA GLN A 659 45.13 -34.85 -23.21
C GLN A 659 44.37 -35.91 -22.39
N ALA A 660 43.05 -35.75 -22.23
CA ALA A 660 42.18 -36.65 -21.46
C ALA A 660 41.24 -37.46 -22.35
#